data_AF-A0A364NAV2-F1
#
_entry.id   AF-A0A364NAV2-F1
#
_cell.length_a   1.000
_cell.length_b   1.000
_cell.length_c   1.000
_cell.angle_alpha   90.00
_cell.angle_beta   90.00
_cell.angle_gamma   90.00
#
_symmetry.space_group_name_H-M   'P 1'
#
loop_
_entity.id
_entity.type
_entity.pdbx_description
1 polymer ?
#
loop_
_entity_poly.entity_id
_entity_poly.type
_entity_poly.pdbx_seq_one_letter_code
_entity_poly.pdbx_strand_id
1 'polypeptide(L)'
;MSCQPFASIPQPPTTLPSCAVPIGGSNSSILDACCNGHINAIATYSTPDTTSSSPSASSTPVIVNSEDNDDCFQYCITDSPDIVESCLAEKMEAYEKEDASGVGMFGCFNTEKAVGARKSNGAGNEGPYMSAGFRISGHANWALSMLLGWSVVDKLQSTSHCDRTLVHPRPQRVLPAIVVLSLEAEAERQTYPGGNLDGDLVGEGPVIEPSRHSPGYFESLGLLEAGLGQEAVDEATQEKKVAENMLWGGRFTEGLDPVMEQYNASLPYDRLFYAEDIAGSIAFARANKNNGILTADEFAAIEKGMAQIKEEWASNTFEVKANDEDIHTANERRLSEITGKDIGGKLHTGRSRNEQVATDMRLWLREQLRTLEGYLKLLIKTSVQRAEAEIDVLMPGYTHLQKAQPVRWSHWILSHATAFASELERLREVIKRVNRSPLGCGALAGNPFNIDRDAMAKELGFEGLLTNSLNAVGDRDFVFETLQWGSSFMLKMSRWAEDLIIYSSLEFGFVRLADAYSTGSSLMPQKKNADSLELIRGKSGRAFGHMAGLYVTIKGLPTTYNKDLQESVEPLIDHIKTVSDSIQIATGVLSTLNINADKMHAALAPEMLATEFADYLVRKGVPFREGHHISGRVVALAENENVPMDKLSLEQLKGIDSRLGDDVVECLDYERAVELKNATGGTSKSAVMEQIDILKQLL
;
A
#
# COMPACT_ATOMS: atom_id res chain seq x y z
N MET A 1 -48.26 11.50 41.56
CA MET A 1 -49.51 11.98 40.94
C MET A 1 -49.11 12.71 39.66
N SER A 2 -49.69 12.49 38.48
CA SER A 2 -50.62 11.43 38.02
C SER A 2 -50.68 11.53 36.47
N CYS A 3 -50.25 10.49 35.75
CA CYS A 3 -51.12 9.54 35.02
C CYS A 3 -51.45 9.94 33.55
N GLN A 4 -51.64 8.91 32.74
CA GLN A 4 -51.74 8.89 31.26
C GLN A 4 -53.24 8.96 30.81
N PRO A 5 -53.63 8.97 29.50
CA PRO A 5 -53.56 7.75 28.65
C PRO A 5 -53.38 7.97 27.11
N PHE A 6 -53.54 6.86 26.36
CA PHE A 6 -53.19 6.62 24.95
C PHE A 6 -54.21 7.10 23.87
N ALA A 7 -53.70 7.24 22.64
CA ALA A 7 -54.38 7.03 21.35
C ALA A 7 -53.43 6.30 20.35
N SER A 8 -53.92 5.75 19.22
CA SER A 8 -53.14 4.83 18.35
C SER A 8 -53.77 4.57 16.96
N ILE A 9 -53.15 3.66 16.16
CA ILE A 9 -53.64 2.97 14.92
C ILE A 9 -53.50 3.76 13.58
N PRO A 10 -53.23 3.14 12.39
CA PRO A 10 -53.09 1.70 12.02
C PRO A 10 -51.74 1.29 11.36
N GLN A 11 -51.59 -0.01 11.04
CA GLN A 11 -50.70 -0.55 9.99
C GLN A 11 -51.50 -1.36 8.93
N PRO A 12 -50.99 -1.52 7.69
CA PRO A 12 -51.55 -2.41 6.65
C PRO A 12 -51.09 -3.89 6.81
N PRO A 13 -51.77 -4.87 6.16
CA PRO A 13 -51.78 -6.26 6.63
C PRO A 13 -50.87 -7.26 5.89
N THR A 14 -50.61 -8.39 6.55
CA THR A 14 -50.04 -9.62 5.97
C THR A 14 -51.03 -10.79 6.07
N THR A 15 -51.28 -11.49 4.95
CA THR A 15 -52.06 -12.76 4.95
C THR A 15 -51.58 -13.70 3.84
N LEU A 16 -51.16 -14.91 4.19
CA LEU A 16 -50.93 -16.07 3.31
C LEU A 16 -51.44 -17.34 3.99
N PRO A 17 -52.23 -18.21 3.31
CA PRO A 17 -52.77 -19.43 3.93
C PRO A 17 -52.06 -20.75 3.54
N SER A 18 -51.67 -21.50 4.58
CA SER A 18 -51.72 -22.98 4.73
C SER A 18 -51.08 -23.95 3.70
N CYS A 19 -49.95 -24.52 4.13
CA CYS A 19 -49.72 -25.97 4.37
C CYS A 19 -50.13 -27.07 3.36
N ALA A 20 -49.15 -27.88 2.91
CA ALA A 20 -49.12 -29.36 3.04
C ALA A 20 -47.73 -29.95 2.69
N VAL A 21 -47.39 -31.15 3.20
CA VAL A 21 -46.13 -31.89 2.92
C VAL A 21 -46.44 -33.40 2.87
N PRO A 22 -45.89 -34.18 1.91
CA PRO A 22 -45.07 -35.34 2.30
C PRO A 22 -43.89 -35.70 1.37
N ILE A 23 -42.69 -35.83 1.97
CA ILE A 23 -41.69 -36.92 1.85
C ILE A 23 -41.63 -37.76 0.54
N GLY A 24 -40.45 -37.85 -0.12
CA GLY A 24 -40.22 -38.86 -1.17
C GLY A 24 -38.83 -38.96 -1.83
N GLY A 25 -37.92 -39.78 -1.26
CA GLY A 25 -36.91 -40.65 -1.92
C GLY A 25 -36.11 -40.29 -3.20
N SER A 26 -34.78 -40.18 -3.02
CA SER A 26 -33.71 -40.95 -3.72
C SER A 26 -33.40 -40.84 -5.24
N ASN A 27 -32.09 -41.03 -5.53
CA ASN A 27 -31.45 -41.54 -6.77
C ASN A 27 -31.11 -40.59 -7.95
N SER A 28 -29.82 -40.22 -7.99
CA SER A 28 -28.84 -40.44 -9.09
C SER A 28 -29.20 -40.19 -10.58
N SER A 29 -28.38 -39.33 -11.20
CA SER A 29 -27.80 -39.43 -12.56
C SER A 29 -28.70 -39.59 -13.80
N ILE A 30 -28.50 -38.72 -14.79
CA ILE A 30 -27.93 -39.07 -16.11
C ILE A 30 -27.63 -37.81 -16.96
N LEU A 31 -26.80 -37.96 -17.99
CA LEU A 31 -26.37 -36.93 -18.95
C LEU A 31 -27.29 -36.81 -20.18
N ASP A 32 -27.04 -35.76 -20.95
CA ASP A 32 -27.29 -35.59 -22.39
C ASP A 32 -28.67 -35.26 -22.99
N ALA A 33 -28.57 -34.35 -23.97
CA ALA A 33 -29.34 -34.23 -25.20
C ALA A 33 -30.86 -33.96 -25.18
N CYS A 34 -31.23 -32.71 -25.47
CA CYS A 34 -32.24 -32.40 -26.48
C CYS A 34 -31.90 -31.11 -27.25
N CYS A 35 -31.59 -31.25 -28.53
CA CYS A 35 -31.54 -30.13 -29.49
C CYS A 35 -32.87 -30.05 -30.26
N ASN A 36 -33.03 -28.99 -31.05
CA ASN A 36 -34.20 -28.57 -31.83
C ASN A 36 -35.30 -27.86 -31.00
N GLY A 37 -35.76 -26.67 -31.35
CA GLY A 37 -35.24 -25.73 -32.38
C GLY A 37 -36.33 -24.83 -32.96
N HIS A 38 -35.97 -23.62 -33.39
CA HIS A 38 -36.81 -22.77 -34.24
C HIS A 38 -35.96 -21.82 -35.10
N ILE A 39 -36.07 -21.96 -36.42
CA ILE A 39 -35.61 -20.98 -37.42
C ILE A 39 -36.64 -20.98 -38.56
N ASN A 40 -37.16 -19.80 -38.92
CA ASN A 40 -37.42 -19.31 -40.30
C ASN A 40 -38.53 -18.25 -40.33
N ALA A 41 -38.23 -17.08 -40.90
CA ALA A 41 -38.79 -16.67 -42.19
C ALA A 41 -38.12 -15.38 -42.68
N ILE A 42 -37.62 -15.37 -43.91
CA ILE A 42 -37.29 -14.18 -44.71
C ILE A 42 -38.11 -14.27 -46.00
N ALA A 43 -38.63 -13.15 -46.49
CA ALA A 43 -39.31 -13.04 -47.78
C ALA A 43 -38.78 -11.83 -48.57
N THR A 44 -38.85 -11.86 -49.91
CA THR A 44 -38.12 -10.94 -50.80
C THR A 44 -38.92 -10.54 -52.05
N TYR A 45 -38.43 -9.47 -52.71
CA TYR A 45 -38.74 -8.99 -54.07
C TYR A 45 -40.09 -8.33 -54.41
N SER A 46 -40.01 -7.06 -54.84
CA SER A 46 -40.44 -6.62 -56.19
C SER A 46 -39.86 -5.22 -56.52
N THR A 47 -39.64 -4.93 -57.81
CA THR A 47 -39.13 -3.63 -58.34
C THR A 47 -40.26 -2.80 -58.98
N PRO A 48 -39.99 -1.55 -59.42
CA PRO A 48 -39.86 -1.32 -60.88
C PRO A 48 -38.77 -0.28 -61.29
N ASP A 49 -38.63 -0.07 -62.60
CA ASP A 49 -37.52 0.62 -63.30
C ASP A 49 -37.56 2.17 -63.35
N THR A 50 -36.42 2.83 -63.58
CA THR A 50 -36.06 3.46 -64.90
C THR A 50 -34.77 4.33 -64.87
N THR A 51 -33.93 4.20 -65.92
CA THR A 51 -33.02 5.21 -66.59
C THR A 51 -32.24 6.30 -65.79
N SER A 52 -31.00 6.70 -66.11
CA SER A 52 -30.03 6.32 -67.16
C SER A 52 -28.65 7.00 -66.98
N SER A 53 -27.66 6.60 -67.81
CA SER A 53 -26.43 7.35 -68.24
C SER A 53 -25.25 7.60 -67.27
N SER A 54 -24.07 7.26 -67.79
CA SER A 54 -22.69 7.70 -67.48
C SER A 54 -22.00 7.97 -68.86
N PRO A 55 -20.65 8.08 -69.05
CA PRO A 55 -19.50 8.39 -68.17
C PRO A 55 -18.50 9.44 -68.77
N SER A 56 -17.50 9.90 -67.99
CA SER A 56 -16.18 10.40 -68.46
C SER A 56 -15.24 10.66 -67.26
N ALA A 57 -13.97 10.28 -67.13
CA ALA A 57 -12.89 9.75 -68.00
C ALA A 57 -11.92 10.80 -68.62
N SER A 58 -10.89 11.18 -67.86
CA SER A 58 -9.60 11.70 -68.37
C SER A 58 -8.46 11.52 -67.34
N SER A 59 -7.28 12.08 -67.63
CA SER A 59 -6.04 11.29 -67.51
C SER A 59 -4.74 12.03 -67.87
N THR A 60 -3.65 11.79 -67.12
CA THR A 60 -2.21 11.80 -67.54
C THR A 60 -1.56 13.13 -68.04
N PRO A 61 -0.20 13.29 -68.08
CA PRO A 61 0.82 12.92 -67.06
C PRO A 61 2.13 13.80 -66.97
N VAL A 62 2.96 13.56 -65.93
CA VAL A 62 4.45 13.79 -65.74
C VAL A 62 5.13 15.19 -65.84
N ILE A 63 5.93 15.59 -64.80
CA ILE A 63 7.40 15.88 -64.79
C ILE A 63 7.84 16.79 -63.58
N VAL A 64 8.43 16.15 -62.54
CA VAL A 64 9.72 16.43 -61.83
C VAL A 64 10.28 17.88 -61.87
N ASN A 65 10.65 18.56 -60.75
CA ASN A 65 11.79 18.22 -59.88
C ASN A 65 11.86 18.98 -58.51
N SER A 66 12.92 18.69 -57.73
CA SER A 66 13.54 19.37 -56.56
C SER A 66 12.84 19.41 -55.18
N GLU A 67 13.43 18.64 -54.25
CA GLU A 67 13.86 19.04 -52.89
C GLU A 67 12.83 19.63 -51.90
N ASP A 68 12.35 18.80 -50.96
CA ASP A 68 12.84 18.84 -49.56
C ASP A 68 12.48 17.54 -48.78
N ASN A 69 13.01 17.34 -47.57
CA ASN A 69 12.96 16.05 -46.85
C ASN A 69 11.66 15.78 -46.05
N ASP A 70 11.07 14.59 -46.25
CA ASP A 70 9.95 14.04 -45.48
C ASP A 70 10.38 12.69 -44.85
N ASP A 71 10.63 12.65 -43.54
CA ASP A 71 11.17 11.44 -42.85
C ASP A 71 10.09 10.71 -42.03
N CYS A 72 9.07 10.20 -42.72
CA CYS A 72 7.99 9.40 -42.14
C CYS A 72 8.41 7.94 -41.92
N PHE A 73 8.98 7.62 -40.74
CA PHE A 73 9.32 6.24 -40.40
C PHE A 73 8.09 5.35 -40.14
N GLN A 74 7.66 4.68 -41.21
CA GLN A 74 6.64 3.65 -41.21
C GLN A 74 7.28 2.27 -40.92
N TYR A 75 6.77 1.52 -39.95
CA TYR A 75 7.33 0.21 -39.57
C TYR A 75 7.11 -0.84 -40.68
N CYS A 76 8.18 -1.22 -41.37
CA CYS A 76 8.25 -2.42 -42.20
C CYS A 76 8.80 -3.61 -41.39
N ILE A 77 8.19 -4.79 -41.57
CA ILE A 77 8.68 -6.06 -41.03
C ILE A 77 9.46 -6.77 -42.13
N THR A 78 10.73 -7.11 -41.89
CA THR A 78 11.58 -7.86 -42.84
C THR A 78 12.51 -8.82 -42.10
N ASP A 79 12.37 -10.13 -42.35
CA ASP A 79 13.24 -11.16 -41.77
C ASP A 79 14.53 -11.35 -42.59
N SER A 80 15.64 -10.71 -42.21
CA SER A 80 17.00 -11.08 -42.62
C SER A 80 18.08 -10.46 -41.69
N PRO A 81 19.18 -11.14 -41.36
CA PRO A 81 20.07 -10.71 -40.25
C PRO A 81 21.26 -9.83 -40.65
N ASP A 82 21.50 -9.60 -41.94
CA ASP A 82 22.78 -9.07 -42.46
C ASP A 82 22.80 -7.55 -42.77
N ILE A 83 21.82 -6.78 -42.29
CA ILE A 83 21.74 -5.31 -42.50
C ILE A 83 21.61 -4.58 -41.15
N VAL A 84 22.65 -4.70 -40.31
CA VAL A 84 22.77 -3.95 -39.03
C VAL A 84 24.17 -3.35 -38.85
N GLU A 85 25.25 -4.03 -39.27
CA GLU A 85 26.63 -3.56 -39.03
C GLU A 85 27.06 -2.37 -39.92
N SER A 86 26.38 -2.08 -41.03
CA SER A 86 26.76 -0.97 -41.93
C SER A 86 26.26 0.41 -41.47
N CYS A 87 25.07 0.50 -40.85
CA CYS A 87 24.46 1.80 -40.50
C CYS A 87 25.00 2.45 -39.20
N LEU A 88 25.87 1.76 -38.46
CA LEU A 88 26.47 2.28 -37.22
C LEU A 88 27.86 2.94 -37.43
N ALA A 89 28.46 2.81 -38.62
CA ALA A 89 29.79 3.34 -38.90
C ALA A 89 29.81 4.83 -39.32
N GLU A 90 28.77 5.32 -40.03
CA GLU A 90 28.80 6.65 -40.68
C GLU A 90 28.22 7.81 -39.84
N LYS A 91 27.81 7.57 -38.57
CA LYS A 91 27.24 8.63 -37.70
C LYS A 91 28.12 9.06 -36.52
N MET A 92 29.38 8.61 -36.47
CA MET A 92 30.33 8.91 -35.38
C MET A 92 31.35 10.04 -35.67
N GLU A 93 31.34 10.63 -36.87
CA GLU A 93 32.36 11.63 -37.29
C GLU A 93 31.82 13.07 -37.42
N ALA A 94 30.61 13.33 -36.90
CA ALA A 94 29.86 14.58 -37.10
C ALA A 94 29.62 15.44 -35.83
N TYR A 95 30.27 15.14 -34.70
CA TYR A 95 30.03 15.83 -33.42
C TYR A 95 31.29 16.33 -32.68
N GLU A 96 32.44 16.42 -33.36
CA GLU A 96 33.66 17.07 -32.83
C GLU A 96 34.04 18.34 -33.61
N LYS A 97 33.20 19.39 -33.51
CA LYS A 97 33.60 20.81 -33.68
C LYS A 97 32.52 21.80 -33.22
N GLU A 98 33.01 22.99 -32.85
CA GLU A 98 32.29 24.26 -32.63
C GLU A 98 31.41 24.40 -31.35
N ASP A 99 32.15 24.73 -30.28
CA ASP A 99 31.90 25.81 -29.30
C ASP A 99 30.72 25.80 -28.31
N ALA A 100 31.08 25.40 -27.07
CA ALA A 100 31.29 26.34 -25.97
C ALA A 100 30.21 27.41 -25.66
N SER A 101 29.17 26.99 -24.93
CA SER A 101 28.71 27.76 -23.76
C SER A 101 28.30 26.80 -22.63
N GLY A 102 28.70 27.12 -21.39
CA GLY A 102 28.79 26.11 -20.33
C GLY A 102 27.71 26.19 -19.25
N VAL A 103 27.02 25.08 -19.02
CA VAL A 103 26.47 24.69 -17.70
C VAL A 103 26.76 23.20 -17.49
N GLY A 104 27.44 22.85 -16.41
CA GLY A 104 27.79 21.45 -16.11
C GLY A 104 26.63 20.71 -15.43
N MET A 105 26.25 19.55 -15.96
CA MET A 105 25.32 18.62 -15.31
C MET A 105 25.94 17.21 -15.31
N PHE A 106 26.25 16.68 -14.13
CA PHE A 106 26.85 15.35 -13.99
C PHE A 106 25.81 14.24 -14.16
N GLY A 107 26.05 13.32 -15.10
CA GLY A 107 25.29 12.09 -15.26
C GLY A 107 26.21 10.88 -15.45
N CYS A 108 26.45 10.12 -14.39
CA CYS A 108 27.32 8.95 -14.44
C CYS A 108 26.59 7.73 -15.03
N PHE A 109 26.78 7.48 -16.32
CA PHE A 109 26.73 6.11 -16.84
C PHE A 109 28.06 5.41 -16.51
N ASN A 110 27.99 4.16 -16.06
CA ASN A 110 29.17 3.31 -15.96
C ASN A 110 28.85 1.92 -16.53
N THR A 111 29.64 1.47 -17.50
CA THR A 111 29.40 0.23 -18.26
C THR A 111 30.65 -0.64 -18.26
N GLU A 112 30.59 -1.78 -17.59
CA GLU A 112 31.65 -2.79 -17.68
C GLU A 112 31.28 -3.94 -18.63
N LYS A 113 32.25 -4.35 -19.45
CA LYS A 113 32.12 -5.44 -20.43
C LYS A 113 32.72 -6.72 -19.85
N ALA A 114 31.97 -7.82 -19.87
CA ALA A 114 32.50 -9.17 -19.70
C ALA A 114 32.15 -10.03 -20.92
N VAL A 115 33.11 -10.23 -21.83
CA VAL A 115 32.94 -11.07 -23.04
C VAL A 115 33.33 -12.51 -22.73
N GLY A 116 32.42 -13.47 -22.96
CA GLY A 116 32.59 -14.87 -22.54
C GLY A 116 32.00 -15.91 -23.50
N ALA A 117 32.17 -15.75 -24.81
CA ALA A 117 31.58 -16.65 -25.80
C ALA A 117 32.29 -18.03 -25.89
N ARG A 118 31.53 -19.12 -25.74
CA ARG A 118 31.91 -20.46 -26.23
C ARG A 118 30.75 -21.13 -26.98
N LYS A 119 31.07 -21.71 -28.14
CA LYS A 119 30.12 -22.36 -29.05
C LYS A 119 29.85 -23.82 -28.64
N SER A 120 28.62 -24.28 -28.82
CA SER A 120 28.30 -25.70 -29.00
C SER A 120 27.05 -25.86 -29.86
N ASN A 121 27.21 -26.27 -31.12
CA ASN A 121 26.09 -26.62 -31.99
C ASN A 121 25.55 -28.01 -31.62
N GLY A 122 24.23 -28.19 -31.68
CA GLY A 122 23.56 -29.48 -31.54
C GLY A 122 22.11 -29.39 -32.00
N ALA A 123 21.80 -29.94 -33.18
CA ALA A 123 20.47 -29.89 -33.77
C ALA A 123 19.62 -31.11 -33.37
N GLY A 124 18.29 -30.95 -33.33
CA GLY A 124 17.37 -32.07 -33.07
C GLY A 124 15.89 -31.70 -33.03
N ASN A 125 15.22 -31.80 -34.19
CA ASN A 125 13.78 -31.93 -34.42
C ASN A 125 12.79 -31.16 -33.52
N GLU A 126 12.13 -30.15 -34.09
CA GLU A 126 10.82 -29.69 -33.63
C GLU A 126 9.68 -30.60 -34.15
N GLY A 127 8.59 -30.67 -33.39
CA GLY A 127 7.31 -31.27 -33.80
C GLY A 127 6.16 -30.35 -33.35
N PRO A 128 5.10 -30.17 -34.17
CA PRO A 128 4.18 -29.04 -34.00
C PRO A 128 3.18 -29.25 -32.86
N TYR A 129 3.03 -28.23 -32.02
CA TYR A 129 1.89 -28.07 -31.11
C TYR A 129 1.02 -26.88 -31.53
N MET A 130 -0.31 -27.06 -31.49
CA MET A 130 -1.26 -26.04 -31.92
C MET A 130 -1.37 -24.89 -30.91
N SER A 131 -1.37 -23.66 -31.42
CA SER A 131 -1.59 -22.43 -30.64
C SER A 131 -3.07 -22.16 -30.40
N ALA A 132 -3.60 -22.67 -29.28
CA ALA A 132 -4.89 -22.24 -28.73
C ALA A 132 -4.71 -20.93 -27.94
N GLY A 133 -4.92 -19.79 -28.59
CA GLY A 133 -4.68 -18.47 -28.00
C GLY A 133 -5.74 -18.03 -26.98
N PHE A 134 -5.33 -17.86 -25.71
CA PHE A 134 -6.08 -17.08 -24.72
C PHE A 134 -5.41 -15.72 -24.51
N ARG A 135 -6.17 -14.63 -24.71
CA ARG A 135 -5.74 -13.28 -24.35
C ARG A 135 -5.93 -13.07 -22.84
N ILE A 136 -4.87 -12.70 -22.14
CA ILE A 136 -4.96 -12.10 -20.81
C ILE A 136 -4.73 -10.59 -20.96
N SER A 137 -5.66 -9.78 -20.44
CA SER A 137 -5.52 -8.32 -20.37
C SER A 137 -4.41 -7.93 -19.39
N GLY A 138 -3.50 -7.05 -19.80
CA GLY A 138 -2.29 -6.75 -19.05
C GLY A 138 -2.55 -6.11 -17.68
N HIS A 139 -2.10 -6.78 -16.62
CA HIS A 139 -1.80 -6.23 -15.28
C HIS A 139 -0.78 -7.13 -14.56
N ALA A 140 0.36 -7.41 -15.20
CA ALA A 140 1.46 -8.18 -14.60
C ALA A 140 2.80 -7.78 -15.24
N ASN A 141 3.57 -6.90 -14.59
CA ASN A 141 4.94 -6.60 -15.02
C ASN A 141 5.88 -6.31 -13.82
N TRP A 142 5.87 -7.22 -12.84
CA TRP A 142 6.73 -7.19 -11.64
C TRP A 142 7.25 -8.58 -11.25
N ALA A 143 7.32 -9.52 -12.21
CA ALA A 143 7.60 -10.94 -11.96
C ALA A 143 8.60 -11.59 -12.95
N LEU A 144 9.24 -10.82 -13.84
CA LEU A 144 10.09 -11.39 -14.90
C LEU A 144 11.59 -11.48 -14.55
N SER A 145 12.04 -10.78 -13.50
CA SER A 145 13.47 -10.72 -13.13
C SER A 145 13.98 -11.91 -12.28
N MET A 146 13.08 -12.78 -11.78
CA MET A 146 13.46 -13.91 -10.92
C MET A 146 13.34 -15.30 -11.58
N LEU A 147 12.66 -15.43 -12.72
CA LEU A 147 12.40 -16.74 -13.34
C LEU A 147 13.58 -17.34 -14.11
N LEU A 148 14.64 -16.57 -14.38
CA LEU A 148 15.85 -17.06 -15.07
C LEU A 148 16.81 -17.86 -14.17
N GLY A 149 16.57 -17.93 -12.86
CA GLY A 149 17.43 -18.65 -11.90
C GLY A 149 17.21 -20.17 -11.82
N TRP A 150 16.20 -20.73 -12.50
CA TRP A 150 15.67 -22.08 -12.23
C TRP A 150 15.92 -23.13 -13.32
N SER A 151 16.82 -22.88 -14.28
CA SER A 151 17.02 -23.76 -15.46
C SER A 151 18.27 -24.67 -15.44
N VAL A 152 18.98 -24.80 -14.30
CA VAL A 152 20.35 -25.40 -14.27
C VAL A 152 20.49 -26.67 -13.41
N VAL A 153 19.52 -26.99 -12.54
CA VAL A 153 19.66 -28.10 -11.56
C VAL A 153 19.22 -29.47 -12.11
N ASP A 154 18.28 -29.49 -13.05
CA ASP A 154 17.49 -30.69 -13.41
C ASP A 154 18.16 -31.64 -14.43
N LYS A 155 19.47 -31.89 -14.29
CA LYS A 155 20.21 -32.74 -15.26
C LYS A 155 21.28 -33.70 -14.71
N LEU A 156 21.33 -33.93 -13.39
CA LEU A 156 22.28 -34.88 -12.76
C LEU A 156 21.66 -35.73 -11.63
N GLN A 157 20.65 -36.56 -11.95
CA GLN A 157 20.35 -37.76 -11.16
C GLN A 157 19.44 -38.78 -11.89
N SER A 158 20.04 -39.78 -12.54
CA SER A 158 19.40 -41.08 -12.83
C SER A 158 20.48 -42.16 -13.03
N THR A 159 20.13 -43.44 -12.79
CA THR A 159 21.05 -44.59 -12.57
C THR A 159 21.86 -44.50 -11.26
N SER A 160 22.09 -45.57 -10.49
CA SER A 160 21.73 -47.00 -10.60
C SER A 160 21.44 -47.64 -9.22
N HIS A 161 21.21 -48.96 -9.16
CA HIS A 161 20.82 -49.73 -7.96
C HIS A 161 22.00 -50.40 -7.20
N CYS A 162 21.69 -50.91 -5.99
CA CYS A 162 22.31 -52.03 -5.23
C CYS A 162 23.44 -51.81 -4.20
N ASP A 163 22.99 -51.85 -2.92
CA ASP A 163 23.39 -52.78 -1.84
C ASP A 163 24.69 -52.59 -0.99
N ARG A 164 24.56 -52.98 0.29
CA ARG A 164 25.57 -53.25 1.35
C ARG A 164 26.53 -52.16 1.88
N THR A 165 26.20 -51.72 3.10
CA THR A 165 27.07 -51.59 4.29
C THR A 165 28.57 -51.26 4.13
N LEU A 166 29.01 -50.11 4.68
CA LEU A 166 30.22 -50.00 5.53
C LEU A 166 30.27 -48.67 6.33
N VAL A 167 31.28 -48.55 7.20
CA VAL A 167 31.45 -47.58 8.30
C VAL A 167 31.73 -46.13 7.84
N HIS A 168 31.33 -45.14 8.68
CA HIS A 168 31.62 -43.70 8.54
C HIS A 168 33.09 -43.35 8.22
N PRO A 169 33.30 -42.24 7.50
CA PRO A 169 33.77 -41.03 8.19
C PRO A 169 32.86 -39.80 8.01
N ARG A 170 33.30 -38.64 8.54
CA ARG A 170 32.53 -37.39 8.68
C ARG A 170 32.33 -36.67 7.33
N PRO A 171 31.18 -36.03 7.06
CA PRO A 171 31.04 -35.11 5.92
C PRO A 171 31.77 -33.78 6.20
N GLN A 172 32.54 -33.29 5.22
CA GLN A 172 32.99 -31.90 5.21
C GLN A 172 31.83 -30.97 4.85
N ARG A 173 31.73 -29.80 5.49
CA ARG A 173 30.74 -28.78 5.12
C ARG A 173 31.14 -28.15 3.79
N VAL A 174 30.34 -28.35 2.75
CA VAL A 174 30.35 -27.49 1.56
C VAL A 174 29.28 -26.42 1.78
N LEU A 175 29.73 -25.19 2.06
CA LEU A 175 28.85 -24.01 2.08
C LEU A 175 28.69 -23.47 0.66
N PRO A 176 27.47 -23.19 0.17
CA PRO A 176 27.32 -22.34 -1.00
C PRO A 176 27.69 -20.91 -0.61
N ALA A 177 28.68 -20.32 -1.30
CA ALA A 177 29.05 -18.93 -1.08
C ALA A 177 27.96 -18.00 -1.63
N ILE A 178 27.21 -17.36 -0.74
CA ILE A 178 26.30 -16.26 -1.11
C ILE A 178 27.16 -15.00 -1.26
N VAL A 179 27.20 -14.45 -2.47
CA VAL A 179 27.88 -13.17 -2.73
C VAL A 179 27.01 -12.06 -2.14
N VAL A 180 27.46 -11.50 -1.01
CA VAL A 180 26.93 -10.25 -0.46
C VAL A 180 27.63 -9.10 -1.16
N LEU A 181 26.86 -8.21 -1.79
CA LEU A 181 27.38 -6.95 -2.32
C LEU A 181 27.56 -5.94 -1.18
N SER A 182 28.73 -5.99 -0.54
CA SER A 182 29.18 -4.93 0.35
C SER A 182 29.54 -3.68 -0.47
N LEU A 183 28.92 -2.54 -0.17
CA LEU A 183 29.38 -1.23 -0.63
C LEU A 183 30.55 -0.77 0.25
N GLU A 184 31.77 -1.17 -0.10
CA GLU A 184 32.98 -0.58 0.46
C GLU A 184 33.27 0.75 -0.23
N ALA A 185 33.43 1.82 0.55
CA ALA A 185 33.70 3.16 0.03
C ALA A 185 35.21 3.44 0.04
N GLU A 186 35.88 3.22 -1.08
CA GLU A 186 37.29 3.58 -1.24
C GLU A 186 37.45 5.11 -1.30
N ALA A 187 38.14 5.67 -0.30
CA ALA A 187 38.41 7.09 -0.20
C ALA A 187 39.72 7.46 -0.91
N GLU A 188 39.67 7.67 -2.23
CA GLU A 188 40.81 8.17 -3.01
C GLU A 188 41.29 9.54 -2.49
N ARG A 189 42.55 9.63 -2.07
CA ARG A 189 43.21 10.89 -1.72
C ARG A 189 43.83 11.54 -2.96
N GLN A 190 43.06 12.36 -3.68
CA GLN A 190 43.64 13.25 -4.69
C GLN A 190 44.44 14.38 -4.02
N THR A 191 45.76 14.39 -4.23
CA THR A 191 46.64 15.50 -3.88
C THR A 191 46.92 16.38 -5.11
N TYR A 192 46.55 17.66 -5.06
CA TYR A 192 46.95 18.66 -6.04
C TYR A 192 47.93 19.69 -5.42
N PRO A 193 48.88 20.22 -6.21
CA PRO A 193 49.96 21.08 -5.70
C PRO A 193 49.50 22.53 -5.45
N GLY A 194 50.26 23.25 -4.62
CA GLY A 194 49.87 24.58 -4.13
C GLY A 194 50.11 25.74 -5.09
N GLY A 195 49.52 26.88 -4.73
CA GLY A 195 49.80 28.21 -5.29
C GLY A 195 49.66 29.28 -4.20
N ASN A 196 50.62 30.20 -4.12
CA ASN A 196 50.60 31.32 -3.18
C ASN A 196 49.62 32.42 -3.64
N LEU A 197 49.14 33.24 -2.71
CA LEU A 197 49.12 34.71 -2.85
C LEU A 197 48.98 35.37 -1.47
N ASP A 198 49.64 36.52 -1.27
CA ASP A 198 49.71 37.25 0.00
C ASP A 198 48.51 38.20 0.23
N GLY A 199 48.22 38.57 1.49
CA GLY A 199 46.99 39.33 1.85
C GLY A 199 46.95 39.89 3.29
N ASP A 200 47.93 40.73 3.61
CA ASP A 200 48.36 41.26 4.92
C ASP A 200 47.32 42.01 5.84
N LEU A 201 47.71 42.17 7.13
CA LEU A 201 47.28 43.18 8.15
C LEU A 201 46.04 43.01 9.10
N VAL A 202 46.32 42.45 10.29
CA VAL A 202 46.17 43.04 11.66
C VAL A 202 44.80 43.51 12.21
N GLY A 203 44.43 42.96 13.39
CA GLY A 203 43.51 43.56 14.38
C GLY A 203 43.37 42.69 15.65
N GLU A 204 43.68 43.23 16.85
CA GLU A 204 43.77 42.44 18.10
C GLU A 204 42.45 42.33 18.90
N GLY A 205 42.25 41.18 19.58
CA GLY A 205 41.16 40.92 20.53
C GLY A 205 41.50 39.70 21.42
N PRO A 206 41.04 39.65 22.70
CA PRO A 206 41.67 38.81 23.72
C PRO A 206 41.28 37.33 23.70
N VAL A 207 42.23 36.48 24.13
CA VAL A 207 42.06 35.05 24.38
C VAL A 207 41.12 34.82 25.57
N ILE A 208 40.09 34.00 25.37
CA ILE A 208 39.26 33.40 26.43
C ILE A 208 39.02 31.93 26.06
N GLU A 209 39.40 30.99 26.93
CA GLU A 209 39.14 29.56 26.73
C GLU A 209 37.67 29.20 27.02
N PRO A 210 36.97 28.50 26.11
CA PRO A 210 35.70 27.85 26.42
C PRO A 210 35.91 26.52 27.15
N SER A 211 35.26 26.35 28.30
CA SER A 211 35.36 25.16 29.15
C SER A 211 34.77 23.90 28.51
N ARG A 212 35.42 22.73 28.73
CA ARG A 212 34.86 21.40 28.43
C ARG A 212 33.58 21.12 29.22
N HIS A 213 32.50 20.71 28.55
CA HIS A 213 31.35 19.87 28.98
C HIS A 213 30.52 19.65 27.68
N SER A 214 30.01 18.49 27.25
CA SER A 214 29.92 17.14 27.84
C SER A 214 30.02 16.07 26.72
N PRO A 215 30.39 14.81 26.99
CA PRO A 215 30.57 13.76 25.97
C PRO A 215 29.30 12.94 25.69
N GLY A 216 29.22 12.31 24.52
CA GLY A 216 28.21 11.29 24.19
C GLY A 216 28.44 10.65 22.81
N TYR A 217 28.31 9.32 22.73
CA TYR A 217 28.35 8.49 21.51
C TYR A 217 29.58 8.64 20.58
N PHE A 218 30.65 7.86 20.84
CA PHE A 218 31.31 6.97 19.85
C PHE A 218 32.49 6.18 20.47
N GLU A 219 32.24 5.39 21.51
CA GLU A 219 33.32 4.59 22.14
C GLU A 219 32.78 3.30 22.81
N SER A 220 32.42 2.28 22.01
CA SER A 220 31.89 0.99 22.51
C SER A 220 32.22 -0.22 21.63
N LEU A 221 33.36 -0.21 20.94
CA LEU A 221 33.90 -1.33 20.14
C LEU A 221 35.37 -1.64 20.51
N GLY A 222 35.70 -1.48 21.81
CA GLY A 222 37.08 -1.52 22.32
C GLY A 222 37.29 -2.34 23.60
N LEU A 223 36.46 -3.37 23.84
CA LEU A 223 36.61 -4.28 25.00
C LEU A 223 36.58 -5.74 24.56
N LEU A 224 37.70 -6.22 24.03
CA LEU A 224 37.92 -7.65 23.73
C LEU A 224 39.36 -8.11 24.03
N GLU A 225 40.04 -7.47 25.00
CA GLU A 225 41.37 -7.93 25.46
C GLU A 225 41.73 -7.40 26.87
N ALA A 226 40.97 -7.76 27.92
CA ALA A 226 41.35 -7.49 29.31
C ALA A 226 40.75 -8.49 30.33
N GLY A 227 41.63 -9.17 31.08
CA GLY A 227 41.40 -9.72 32.42
C GLY A 227 40.09 -10.47 32.72
N LEU A 228 40.06 -11.80 32.52
CA LEU A 228 39.13 -12.67 33.25
C LEU A 228 39.51 -12.68 34.74
N GLY A 229 38.86 -11.84 35.53
CA GLY A 229 38.99 -11.81 36.99
C GLY A 229 38.35 -13.03 37.65
N GLN A 230 38.96 -13.51 38.74
CA GLN A 230 38.55 -14.73 39.45
C GLN A 230 37.09 -14.68 39.94
N GLU A 231 36.58 -13.48 40.25
CA GLU A 231 35.22 -13.23 40.76
C GLU A 231 34.12 -13.68 39.78
N ALA A 232 34.37 -13.61 38.47
CA ALA A 232 33.44 -14.08 37.44
C ALA A 232 33.28 -15.61 37.37
N VAL A 233 34.13 -16.36 38.09
CA VAL A 233 34.04 -17.83 38.20
C VAL A 233 33.11 -18.25 39.34
N ASP A 234 33.02 -17.44 40.41
CA ASP A 234 32.24 -17.79 41.60
C ASP A 234 30.74 -17.50 41.41
N GLU A 235 30.36 -16.41 40.72
CA GLU A 235 28.96 -16.17 40.34
C GLU A 235 28.38 -17.27 39.42
N ALA A 236 29.24 -17.91 38.61
CA ALA A 236 28.86 -19.00 37.70
C ALA A 236 28.47 -20.32 38.42
N THR A 237 28.46 -20.35 39.76
CA THR A 237 28.12 -21.55 40.55
C THR A 237 26.85 -21.41 41.41
N GLN A 238 26.07 -20.34 41.27
CA GLN A 238 24.67 -20.39 41.74
C GLN A 238 23.87 -21.36 40.86
N GLU A 239 23.17 -22.32 41.50
CA GLU A 239 22.24 -23.21 40.80
C GLU A 239 21.19 -22.38 40.04
N LYS A 240 21.25 -22.36 38.70
CA LYS A 240 20.22 -21.76 37.84
C LYS A 240 18.91 -22.53 37.98
N LYS A 241 18.15 -22.29 39.05
CA LYS A 241 16.90 -23.00 39.33
C LYS A 241 15.83 -22.61 38.32
N VAL A 242 15.14 -23.63 37.79
CA VAL A 242 13.97 -23.44 36.93
C VAL A 242 12.91 -22.70 37.72
N ALA A 243 12.40 -21.59 37.18
CA ALA A 243 11.33 -20.83 37.79
C ALA A 243 10.03 -21.65 37.84
N GLU A 244 9.52 -21.93 39.04
CA GLU A 244 8.39 -22.85 39.30
C GLU A 244 7.06 -22.44 38.63
N ASN A 245 6.97 -21.23 38.09
CA ASN A 245 5.79 -20.71 37.39
C ASN A 245 5.91 -20.73 35.85
N MET A 246 7.04 -21.16 35.28
CA MET A 246 7.20 -21.30 33.82
C MET A 246 6.19 -22.32 33.29
N LEU A 247 5.26 -21.88 32.43
CA LEU A 247 4.15 -22.69 31.89
C LEU A 247 4.59 -23.83 30.94
N TRP A 248 5.89 -24.01 30.76
CA TRP A 248 6.57 -25.05 30.00
C TRP A 248 7.78 -25.66 30.76
N GLY A 249 8.02 -25.24 32.02
CA GLY A 249 9.27 -25.47 32.74
C GLY A 249 9.55 -26.91 33.21
N GLY A 250 8.53 -27.76 33.35
CA GLY A 250 8.65 -29.11 33.94
C GLY A 250 9.53 -30.14 33.21
N ARG A 251 10.16 -29.74 32.09
CA ARG A 251 11.16 -30.54 31.34
C ARG A 251 12.61 -30.05 31.55
N PHE A 252 12.80 -28.85 32.06
CA PHE A 252 14.09 -28.19 32.11
C PHE A 252 14.82 -28.53 33.42
N THR A 253 16.15 -28.55 33.37
CA THR A 253 17.02 -28.82 34.53
C THR A 253 17.73 -27.55 35.04
N GLU A 254 17.77 -26.52 34.20
CA GLU A 254 18.41 -25.23 34.44
C GLU A 254 17.48 -24.11 33.96
N GLY A 255 17.56 -22.94 34.60
CA GLY A 255 16.87 -21.72 34.18
C GLY A 255 17.44 -21.14 32.88
N LEU A 256 16.69 -20.22 32.27
CA LEU A 256 17.12 -19.48 31.09
C LEU A 256 18.39 -18.67 31.34
N ASP A 257 19.04 -18.26 30.26
CA ASP A 257 19.98 -17.15 30.32
C ASP A 257 19.24 -15.80 30.35
N PRO A 258 19.62 -14.81 31.18
CA PRO A 258 18.91 -13.54 31.26
C PRO A 258 18.80 -12.79 29.92
N VAL A 259 19.79 -12.93 29.02
CA VAL A 259 19.71 -12.32 27.68
C VAL A 259 18.67 -13.04 26.81
N MET A 260 18.55 -14.36 26.94
CA MET A 260 17.52 -15.13 26.24
C MET A 260 16.13 -14.85 26.80
N GLU A 261 15.99 -14.68 28.12
CA GLU A 261 14.73 -14.30 28.77
C GLU A 261 14.26 -12.92 28.28
N GLN A 262 15.14 -11.91 28.27
CA GLN A 262 14.82 -10.58 27.75
C GLN A 262 14.50 -10.60 26.24
N TYR A 263 15.19 -11.40 25.44
CA TYR A 263 14.96 -11.51 23.99
C TYR A 263 13.66 -12.28 23.65
N ASN A 264 13.18 -13.13 24.57
CA ASN A 264 12.02 -13.99 24.37
C ASN A 264 10.71 -13.34 24.86
N ALA A 265 10.75 -12.51 25.90
CA ALA A 265 9.57 -11.96 26.57
C ALA A 265 8.77 -11.00 25.68
N SER A 266 7.45 -11.21 25.59
CA SER A 266 6.52 -10.39 24.81
C SER A 266 5.66 -9.45 25.66
N LEU A 267 5.65 -9.62 27.00
CA LEU A 267 4.87 -8.77 27.90
C LEU A 267 5.11 -7.25 27.77
N PRO A 268 6.26 -6.71 27.30
CA PRO A 268 6.38 -5.28 27.01
C PRO A 268 5.35 -4.73 26.01
N TYR A 269 4.89 -5.54 25.05
CA TYR A 269 3.98 -5.13 23.97
C TYR A 269 2.67 -5.92 23.90
N ASP A 270 2.67 -7.24 24.16
CA ASP A 270 1.48 -8.09 24.01
C ASP A 270 0.41 -7.83 25.08
N ARG A 271 0.76 -7.13 26.17
CA ARG A 271 -0.16 -6.64 27.22
C ARG A 271 -1.35 -5.86 26.65
N LEU A 272 -1.25 -5.32 25.44
CA LEU A 272 -2.35 -4.68 24.73
C LEU A 272 -3.52 -5.62 24.42
N PHE A 273 -3.29 -6.94 24.44
CA PHE A 273 -4.30 -7.98 24.19
C PHE A 273 -4.95 -8.53 25.48
N TYR A 274 -4.73 -7.90 26.65
CA TYR A 274 -5.24 -8.40 27.93
C TYR A 274 -6.77 -8.58 27.94
N ALA A 275 -7.51 -7.70 27.27
CA ALA A 275 -8.97 -7.71 27.27
C ALA A 275 -9.53 -8.85 26.42
N GLU A 276 -8.78 -9.25 25.40
CA GLU A 276 -9.04 -10.31 24.44
C GLU A 276 -8.68 -11.70 25.00
N ASP A 277 -7.48 -11.86 25.58
CA ASP A 277 -7.09 -13.11 26.27
C ASP A 277 -8.07 -13.45 27.41
N ILE A 278 -8.49 -12.45 28.18
CA ILE A 278 -9.49 -12.63 29.23
C ILE A 278 -10.84 -13.08 28.64
N ALA A 279 -11.26 -12.51 27.50
CA ALA A 279 -12.50 -12.93 26.84
C ALA A 279 -12.39 -14.35 26.26
N GLY A 280 -11.29 -14.68 25.57
CA GLY A 280 -11.01 -16.02 25.05
C GLY A 280 -10.90 -17.06 26.17
N SER A 281 -10.31 -16.69 27.30
CA SER A 281 -10.21 -17.51 28.51
C SER A 281 -11.57 -17.81 29.13
N ILE A 282 -12.48 -16.82 29.22
CA ILE A 282 -13.85 -17.04 29.71
C ILE A 282 -14.63 -17.95 28.76
N ALA A 283 -14.57 -17.71 27.44
CA ALA A 283 -15.24 -18.55 26.44
C ALA A 283 -14.75 -20.01 26.48
N PHE A 284 -13.43 -20.20 26.57
CA PHE A 284 -12.81 -21.52 26.64
C PHE A 284 -13.14 -22.25 27.96
N ALA A 285 -13.13 -21.54 29.09
CA ALA A 285 -13.59 -22.09 30.37
C ALA A 285 -15.08 -22.49 30.31
N ARG A 286 -15.92 -21.71 29.62
CA ARG A 286 -17.36 -22.03 29.47
C ARG A 286 -17.58 -23.27 28.60
N ALA A 287 -16.78 -23.46 27.55
CA ALA A 287 -16.77 -24.67 26.74
C ALA A 287 -16.33 -25.91 27.56
N ASN A 288 -15.22 -25.82 28.31
CA ASN A 288 -14.77 -26.87 29.21
C ASN A 288 -15.81 -27.21 30.30
N LYS A 289 -16.53 -26.21 30.83
CA LYS A 289 -17.65 -26.40 31.77
C LYS A 289 -18.86 -27.05 31.13
N ASN A 290 -19.15 -26.80 29.85
CA ASN A 290 -20.22 -27.49 29.13
C ASN A 290 -19.87 -28.97 28.84
N ASN A 291 -18.58 -29.28 28.68
CA ASN A 291 -18.09 -30.64 28.47
C ASN A 291 -17.72 -31.39 29.77
N GLY A 292 -18.01 -30.81 30.95
CA GLY A 292 -17.82 -31.46 32.26
C GLY A 292 -16.38 -31.53 32.76
N ILE A 293 -15.44 -30.82 32.13
CA ILE A 293 -14.05 -30.68 32.61
C ILE A 293 -13.97 -29.74 33.82
N LEU A 294 -14.83 -28.71 33.82
CA LEU A 294 -15.03 -27.78 34.93
C LEU A 294 -16.43 -27.95 35.50
N THR A 295 -16.56 -27.90 36.82
CA THR A 295 -17.86 -27.76 37.49
C THR A 295 -18.42 -26.34 37.31
N ALA A 296 -19.70 -26.15 37.67
CA ALA A 296 -20.32 -24.83 37.63
C ALA A 296 -19.65 -23.83 38.59
N ASP A 297 -19.24 -24.28 39.77
CA ASP A 297 -18.61 -23.44 40.80
C ASP A 297 -17.17 -23.05 40.40
N GLU A 298 -16.41 -23.98 39.82
CA GLU A 298 -15.07 -23.68 39.27
C GLU A 298 -15.14 -22.70 38.10
N PHE A 299 -16.12 -22.87 37.20
CA PHE A 299 -16.35 -21.90 36.14
C PHE A 299 -16.71 -20.51 36.68
N ALA A 300 -17.62 -20.43 37.66
CA ALA A 300 -18.01 -19.16 38.27
C ALA A 300 -16.83 -18.48 39.01
N ALA A 301 -15.94 -19.26 39.63
CA ALA A 301 -14.70 -18.76 40.21
C ALA A 301 -13.75 -18.20 39.15
N ILE A 302 -13.56 -18.92 38.03
CA ILE A 302 -12.71 -18.49 36.90
C ILE A 302 -13.28 -17.22 36.25
N GLU A 303 -14.57 -17.18 35.94
CA GLU A 303 -15.24 -16.05 35.30
C GLU A 303 -15.16 -14.78 36.17
N LYS A 304 -15.38 -14.92 37.49
CA LYS A 304 -15.23 -13.82 38.45
C LYS A 304 -13.77 -13.36 38.58
N GLY A 305 -12.81 -14.29 38.66
CA GLY A 305 -11.39 -13.97 38.74
C GLY A 305 -10.89 -13.23 37.50
N MET A 306 -11.28 -13.71 36.31
CA MET A 306 -11.00 -13.06 35.04
C MET A 306 -11.63 -11.66 34.93
N ALA A 307 -12.85 -11.46 35.43
CA ALA A 307 -13.46 -10.13 35.51
C ALA A 307 -12.68 -9.17 36.44
N GLN A 308 -12.15 -9.66 37.57
CA GLN A 308 -11.28 -8.87 38.45
C GLN A 308 -9.96 -8.50 37.75
N ILE A 309 -9.30 -9.45 37.09
CA ILE A 309 -8.04 -9.22 36.35
C ILE A 309 -8.21 -8.15 35.26
N LYS A 310 -9.37 -8.14 34.58
CA LYS A 310 -9.68 -7.12 33.56
C LYS A 310 -9.74 -5.72 34.14
N GLU A 311 -10.33 -5.56 35.34
CA GLU A 311 -10.37 -4.29 36.04
C GLU A 311 -8.98 -3.89 36.58
N GLU A 312 -8.19 -4.84 37.07
CA GLU A 312 -6.80 -4.60 37.51
C GLU A 312 -5.92 -4.06 36.37
N TRP A 313 -6.03 -4.60 35.16
CA TRP A 313 -5.37 -4.05 33.98
C TRP A 313 -5.94 -2.69 33.56
N ALA A 314 -7.27 -2.56 33.45
CA ALA A 314 -7.91 -1.32 33.00
C ALA A 314 -7.64 -0.11 33.93
N SER A 315 -7.49 -0.38 35.24
CA SER A 315 -7.13 0.62 36.27
C SER A 315 -5.63 0.83 36.43
N ASN A 316 -4.77 0.10 35.71
CA ASN A 316 -3.31 0.07 35.88
C ASN A 316 -2.86 -0.33 37.30
N THR A 317 -3.64 -1.19 37.98
CA THR A 317 -3.31 -1.73 39.32
C THR A 317 -2.79 -3.17 39.28
N PHE A 318 -2.79 -3.82 38.11
CA PHE A 318 -2.19 -5.14 37.91
C PHE A 318 -0.68 -5.13 38.20
N GLU A 319 -0.24 -5.93 39.18
CA GLU A 319 1.18 -6.10 39.48
C GLU A 319 1.83 -7.15 38.57
N VAL A 320 2.55 -6.68 37.54
CA VAL A 320 3.49 -7.49 36.74
C VAL A 320 4.61 -8.05 37.63
N LYS A 321 5.01 -9.30 37.41
CA LYS A 321 6.11 -9.99 38.10
C LYS A 321 7.22 -10.33 37.09
N ALA A 322 8.44 -10.52 37.60
CA ALA A 322 9.61 -10.79 36.75
C ALA A 322 9.45 -12.04 35.85
N ASN A 323 8.69 -13.03 36.33
CA ASN A 323 8.49 -14.31 35.64
C ASN A 323 7.28 -14.32 34.68
N ASP A 324 6.66 -13.16 34.42
CA ASP A 324 5.55 -13.03 33.47
C ASP A 324 6.11 -12.86 32.04
N GLU A 325 6.35 -13.97 31.32
CA GLU A 325 6.91 -14.00 29.95
C GLU A 325 6.06 -13.20 28.94
N ASP A 326 4.75 -13.43 28.99
CA ASP A 326 3.73 -12.99 28.06
C ASP A 326 2.45 -12.61 28.83
N ILE A 327 1.49 -11.95 28.15
CA ILE A 327 0.19 -11.60 28.75
C ILE A 327 -0.57 -12.83 29.26
N HIS A 328 -0.40 -13.98 28.60
CA HIS A 328 -1.05 -15.25 28.97
C HIS A 328 -0.56 -15.75 30.33
N THR A 329 0.75 -15.69 30.58
CA THR A 329 1.40 -16.07 31.84
C THR A 329 1.03 -15.11 32.96
N ALA A 330 1.01 -13.80 32.69
CA ALA A 330 0.57 -12.80 33.64
C ALA A 330 -0.87 -13.08 34.13
N ASN A 331 -1.80 -13.32 33.20
CA ASN A 331 -3.20 -13.59 33.51
C ASN A 331 -3.41 -14.97 34.17
N GLU A 332 -2.71 -16.03 33.71
CA GLU A 332 -2.84 -17.38 34.28
C GLU A 332 -2.22 -17.49 35.69
N ARG A 333 -1.11 -16.77 35.95
CA ARG A 333 -0.58 -16.54 37.31
C ARG A 333 -1.63 -15.84 38.17
N ARG A 334 -2.10 -14.67 37.73
CA ARG A 334 -2.99 -13.83 38.55
C ARG A 334 -4.32 -14.52 38.85
N LEU A 335 -4.86 -15.28 37.90
CA LEU A 335 -6.03 -16.12 38.15
C LEU A 335 -5.74 -17.17 39.23
N SER A 336 -4.58 -17.84 39.18
CA SER A 336 -4.18 -18.84 40.18
C SER A 336 -3.97 -18.25 41.58
N GLU A 337 -3.60 -16.96 41.69
CA GLU A 337 -3.58 -16.22 42.96
C GLU A 337 -4.99 -15.94 43.52
N ILE A 338 -5.98 -15.70 42.65
CA ILE A 338 -7.36 -15.36 43.03
C ILE A 338 -8.21 -16.62 43.31
N THR A 339 -8.07 -17.68 42.50
CA THR A 339 -8.90 -18.89 42.58
C THR A 339 -8.21 -20.09 43.23
N GLY A 340 -6.91 -19.98 43.52
CA GLY A 340 -6.06 -21.10 43.92
C GLY A 340 -5.60 -21.94 42.72
N LYS A 341 -4.43 -22.60 42.86
CA LYS A 341 -3.77 -23.36 41.79
C LYS A 341 -4.64 -24.51 41.25
N ASP A 342 -5.42 -25.17 42.10
CA ASP A 342 -6.26 -26.32 41.72
C ASP A 342 -7.42 -25.97 40.78
N ILE A 343 -7.87 -24.70 40.78
CA ILE A 343 -8.89 -24.17 39.87
C ILE A 343 -8.22 -23.46 38.69
N GLY A 344 -7.26 -22.57 38.96
CA GLY A 344 -6.56 -21.78 37.93
C GLY A 344 -5.86 -22.67 36.90
N GLY A 345 -5.15 -23.70 37.36
CA GLY A 345 -4.45 -24.66 36.49
C GLY A 345 -5.35 -25.51 35.60
N LYS A 346 -6.67 -25.56 35.85
CA LYS A 346 -7.62 -26.25 34.96
C LYS A 346 -7.99 -25.43 33.73
N LEU A 347 -7.79 -24.10 33.72
CA LEU A 347 -8.13 -23.24 32.59
C LEU A 347 -7.43 -23.69 31.30
N HIS A 348 -6.15 -24.09 31.37
CA HIS A 348 -5.37 -24.50 30.20
C HIS A 348 -5.71 -25.92 29.69
N THR A 349 -6.70 -26.61 30.26
CA THR A 349 -7.02 -28.00 29.92
C THR A 349 -7.46 -28.13 28.45
N GLY A 350 -6.57 -28.64 27.60
CA GLY A 350 -6.80 -28.79 26.16
C GLY A 350 -6.59 -27.52 25.34
N ARG A 351 -6.04 -26.45 25.93
CA ARG A 351 -5.68 -25.20 25.26
C ARG A 351 -4.20 -25.21 24.85
N SER A 352 -3.80 -24.28 23.99
CA SER A 352 -2.39 -23.93 23.77
C SER A 352 -2.21 -22.43 23.50
N ARG A 353 -1.04 -21.86 23.86
CA ARG A 353 -0.69 -20.48 23.50
C ARG A 353 -0.77 -20.22 21.99
N ASN A 354 -0.50 -21.22 21.15
CA ASN A 354 -0.47 -21.11 19.70
C ASN A 354 -1.84 -20.68 19.09
N GLU A 355 -2.94 -21.24 19.61
CA GLU A 355 -4.31 -20.84 19.22
C GLU A 355 -4.82 -19.63 20.02
N GLN A 356 -4.33 -19.44 21.24
CA GLN A 356 -4.71 -18.36 22.15
C GLN A 356 -4.25 -17.03 21.55
N VAL A 357 -2.94 -16.84 21.34
CA VAL A 357 -2.38 -15.62 20.71
C VAL A 357 -2.99 -15.34 19.33
N ALA A 358 -3.28 -16.38 18.54
CA ALA A 358 -3.94 -16.24 17.25
C ALA A 358 -5.40 -15.77 17.38
N THR A 359 -6.10 -16.15 18.45
CA THR A 359 -7.44 -15.65 18.79
C THR A 359 -7.36 -14.20 19.23
N ASP A 360 -6.45 -13.89 20.16
CA ASP A 360 -6.34 -12.59 20.80
C ASP A 360 -5.94 -11.50 19.80
N MET A 361 -4.93 -11.76 18.97
CA MET A 361 -4.53 -10.88 17.86
C MET A 361 -5.70 -10.60 16.90
N ARG A 362 -6.50 -11.62 16.57
CA ARG A 362 -7.64 -11.48 15.64
C ARG A 362 -8.82 -10.73 16.26
N LEU A 363 -9.07 -10.90 17.56
CA LEU A 363 -10.08 -10.12 18.30
C LEU A 363 -9.69 -8.65 18.40
N TRP A 364 -8.47 -8.38 18.88
CA TRP A 364 -7.95 -7.02 19.04
C TRP A 364 -7.97 -6.28 17.71
N LEU A 365 -7.39 -6.90 16.68
CA LEU A 365 -7.27 -6.30 15.36
C LEU A 365 -8.63 -6.01 14.72
N ARG A 366 -9.63 -6.88 14.92
CA ARG A 366 -10.99 -6.64 14.40
C ARG A 366 -11.57 -5.32 14.90
N GLU A 367 -11.41 -5.02 16.19
CA GLU A 367 -11.93 -3.77 16.76
C GLU A 367 -11.05 -2.56 16.39
N GLN A 368 -9.73 -2.73 16.25
CA GLN A 368 -8.86 -1.68 15.71
C GLN A 368 -9.20 -1.32 14.26
N LEU A 369 -9.44 -2.31 13.39
CA LEU A 369 -9.83 -2.08 11.99
C LEU A 369 -11.22 -1.44 11.86
N ARG A 370 -12.18 -1.78 12.73
CA ARG A 370 -13.47 -1.07 12.82
C ARG A 370 -13.32 0.38 13.28
N THR A 371 -12.40 0.65 14.21
CA THR A 371 -12.07 2.00 14.66
C THR A 371 -11.43 2.82 13.52
N LEU A 372 -10.51 2.20 12.77
CA LEU A 372 -9.93 2.75 11.54
C LEU A 372 -10.98 3.00 10.45
N GLU A 373 -12.00 2.14 10.30
CA GLU A 373 -13.11 2.39 9.38
C GLU A 373 -13.85 3.69 9.75
N GLY A 374 -14.12 3.89 11.04
CA GLY A 374 -14.73 5.12 11.55
C GLY A 374 -13.91 6.38 11.21
N TYR A 375 -12.60 6.34 11.41
CA TYR A 375 -11.72 7.48 11.07
C TYR A 375 -11.60 7.70 9.56
N LEU A 376 -11.50 6.64 8.76
CA LEU A 376 -11.40 6.75 7.30
C LEU A 376 -12.69 7.30 6.67
N LYS A 377 -13.85 6.86 7.19
CA LYS A 377 -15.15 7.44 6.83
C LYS A 377 -15.25 8.93 7.21
N LEU A 378 -14.69 9.33 8.34
CA LEU A 378 -14.66 10.74 8.74
C LEU A 378 -13.78 11.57 7.81
N LEU A 379 -12.59 11.09 7.43
CA LEU A 379 -11.71 11.75 6.46
C LEU A 379 -12.42 11.95 5.11
N ILE A 380 -12.99 10.89 4.54
CA ILE A 380 -13.73 10.96 3.25
C ILE A 380 -14.91 11.93 3.36
N LYS A 381 -15.67 11.89 4.45
CA LYS A 381 -16.78 12.82 4.71
C LYS A 381 -16.31 14.28 4.77
N THR A 382 -15.19 14.55 5.45
CA THR A 382 -14.57 15.89 5.51
C THR A 382 -14.15 16.38 4.13
N SER A 383 -13.55 15.51 3.31
CA SER A 383 -13.22 15.81 1.91
C SER A 383 -14.46 16.20 1.11
N VAL A 384 -15.51 15.38 1.16
CA VAL A 384 -16.77 15.63 0.43
C VAL A 384 -17.43 16.94 0.88
N GLN A 385 -17.49 17.21 2.19
CA GLN A 385 -18.08 18.44 2.72
C GLN A 385 -17.34 19.71 2.28
N ARG A 386 -16.00 19.67 2.20
CA ARG A 386 -15.22 20.80 1.67
C ARG A 386 -15.33 20.93 0.16
N ALA A 387 -15.27 19.82 -0.58
CA ALA A 387 -15.46 19.82 -2.02
C ALA A 387 -16.83 20.42 -2.45
N GLU A 388 -17.89 20.13 -1.68
CA GLU A 388 -19.23 20.71 -1.89
C GLU A 388 -19.27 22.21 -1.55
N ALA A 389 -18.62 22.63 -0.45
CA ALA A 389 -18.60 24.03 -0.02
C ALA A 389 -17.71 24.96 -0.87
N GLU A 390 -16.69 24.41 -1.54
CA GLU A 390 -15.62 25.18 -2.22
C GLU A 390 -15.60 24.96 -3.75
N ILE A 391 -16.70 24.42 -4.29
CA ILE A 391 -16.84 23.98 -5.69
C ILE A 391 -16.57 25.08 -6.74
N ASP A 392 -16.78 26.35 -6.39
CA ASP A 392 -16.59 27.49 -7.28
C ASP A 392 -15.14 28.00 -7.32
N VAL A 393 -14.21 27.38 -6.60
CA VAL A 393 -12.78 27.75 -6.62
C VAL A 393 -12.03 27.03 -7.74
N LEU A 394 -11.48 27.82 -8.67
CA LEU A 394 -10.59 27.33 -9.73
C LEU A 394 -9.11 27.40 -9.32
N MET A 395 -8.33 26.44 -9.80
CA MET A 395 -6.88 26.37 -9.65
C MET A 395 -6.23 25.80 -10.92
N PRO A 396 -4.92 26.00 -11.15
CA PRO A 396 -4.21 25.24 -12.17
C PRO A 396 -4.17 23.75 -11.82
N GLY A 397 -4.56 22.89 -12.77
CA GLY A 397 -4.28 21.46 -12.74
C GLY A 397 -2.86 21.17 -13.23
N TYR A 398 -2.23 20.11 -12.71
CA TYR A 398 -0.80 19.85 -12.91
C TYR A 398 -0.50 18.47 -13.50
N THR A 399 0.47 18.45 -14.42
CA THR A 399 1.14 17.22 -14.91
C THR A 399 2.64 17.48 -14.94
N HIS A 400 3.47 16.58 -14.41
CA HIS A 400 4.92 16.81 -14.24
C HIS A 400 5.27 18.09 -13.45
N LEU A 401 4.37 18.51 -12.54
CA LEU A 401 4.37 19.80 -11.83
C LEU A 401 4.33 21.05 -12.76
N GLN A 402 4.12 20.87 -14.07
CA GLN A 402 3.78 21.93 -15.01
C GLN A 402 2.27 22.18 -15.03
N LYS A 403 1.86 23.43 -15.24
CA LYS A 403 0.45 23.80 -15.40
C LYS A 403 -0.09 23.21 -16.70
N ALA A 404 -1.23 22.52 -16.63
CA ALA A 404 -1.87 21.87 -17.78
C ALA A 404 -3.14 22.61 -18.21
N GLN A 405 -4.25 22.40 -17.48
CA GLN A 405 -5.55 23.02 -17.72
C GLN A 405 -6.16 23.52 -16.40
N PRO A 406 -7.08 24.50 -16.41
CA PRO A 406 -7.82 24.87 -15.21
C PRO A 406 -8.67 23.70 -14.69
N VAL A 407 -8.74 23.55 -13.36
CA VAL A 407 -9.59 22.57 -12.68
C VAL A 407 -10.24 23.20 -11.45
N ARG A 408 -11.33 22.60 -10.96
CA ARG A 408 -11.90 22.97 -9.65
C ARG A 408 -11.03 22.41 -8.53
N TRP A 409 -10.72 23.21 -7.53
CA TRP A 409 -10.05 22.76 -6.30
C TRP A 409 -10.78 21.59 -5.64
N SER A 410 -12.11 21.60 -5.66
CA SER A 410 -12.94 20.47 -5.22
C SER A 410 -12.71 19.18 -6.01
N HIS A 411 -12.39 19.25 -7.31
CA HIS A 411 -12.06 18.06 -8.10
C HIS A 411 -10.70 17.47 -7.67
N TRP A 412 -9.72 18.31 -7.29
CA TRP A 412 -8.49 17.84 -6.65
C TRP A 412 -8.78 17.15 -5.30
N ILE A 413 -9.61 17.73 -4.43
CA ILE A 413 -10.02 17.09 -3.16
C ILE A 413 -10.65 15.71 -3.42
N LEU A 414 -11.58 15.63 -4.37
CA LEU A 414 -12.33 14.40 -4.67
C LEU A 414 -11.46 13.33 -5.33
N SER A 415 -10.39 13.70 -6.03
CA SER A 415 -9.43 12.72 -6.58
C SER A 415 -8.78 11.88 -5.46
N HIS A 416 -8.36 12.53 -4.36
CA HIS A 416 -7.82 11.87 -3.18
C HIS A 416 -8.92 11.18 -2.36
N ALA A 417 -10.10 11.79 -2.21
CA ALA A 417 -11.23 11.19 -1.50
C ALA A 417 -11.71 9.88 -2.18
N THR A 418 -11.69 9.81 -3.51
CA THR A 418 -11.99 8.61 -4.29
C THR A 418 -10.92 7.53 -4.10
N ALA A 419 -9.64 7.92 -4.05
CA ALA A 419 -8.56 6.99 -3.74
C ALA A 419 -8.66 6.42 -2.30
N PHE A 420 -9.14 7.21 -1.35
CA PHE A 420 -9.43 6.78 0.03
C PHE A 420 -10.67 5.89 0.12
N ALA A 421 -11.71 6.15 -0.68
CA ALA A 421 -12.90 5.32 -0.80
C ALA A 421 -12.59 3.88 -1.22
N SER A 422 -11.71 3.66 -2.21
CA SER A 422 -11.27 2.31 -2.58
C SER A 422 -10.48 1.60 -1.47
N GLU A 423 -9.82 2.33 -0.57
CA GLU A 423 -9.18 1.73 0.62
C GLU A 423 -10.17 1.45 1.75
N LEU A 424 -11.29 2.17 1.83
CA LEU A 424 -12.40 1.87 2.74
C LEU A 424 -13.07 0.54 2.35
N GLU A 425 -13.24 0.28 1.06
CA GLU A 425 -13.74 -1.00 0.55
C GLU A 425 -12.79 -2.15 0.90
N ARG A 426 -11.48 -1.99 0.64
CA ARG A 426 -10.45 -2.97 1.00
C ARG A 426 -10.38 -3.25 2.49
N LEU A 427 -10.47 -2.22 3.34
CA LEU A 427 -10.54 -2.37 4.80
C LEU A 427 -11.72 -3.28 5.22
N ARG A 428 -12.91 -3.03 4.65
CA ARG A 428 -14.13 -3.83 4.89
C ARG A 428 -13.98 -5.29 4.43
N GLU A 429 -13.09 -5.58 3.49
CA GLU A 429 -12.74 -6.96 3.10
C GLU A 429 -11.75 -7.62 4.05
N VAL A 430 -10.67 -6.93 4.44
CA VAL A 430 -9.69 -7.42 5.42
C VAL A 430 -10.39 -7.78 6.75
N ILE A 431 -11.30 -6.92 7.23
CA ILE A 431 -12.11 -7.18 8.45
C ILE A 431 -12.82 -8.54 8.39
N LYS A 432 -13.40 -8.94 7.25
CA LYS A 432 -14.12 -10.22 7.08
C LYS A 432 -13.20 -11.45 7.13
N ARG A 433 -11.91 -11.28 6.81
CA ARG A 433 -10.88 -12.33 6.83
C ARG A 433 -10.13 -12.38 8.17
N VAL A 434 -9.99 -11.24 8.86
CA VAL A 434 -9.59 -11.15 10.28
C VAL A 434 -10.65 -11.80 11.19
N ASN A 435 -11.95 -11.63 10.92
CA ASN A 435 -13.05 -12.11 11.76
C ASN A 435 -13.36 -13.62 11.65
N ARG A 436 -12.33 -14.49 11.76
CA ARG A 436 -12.43 -15.96 11.80
C ARG A 436 -11.73 -16.51 13.04
N SER A 437 -12.36 -17.45 13.75
CA SER A 437 -11.85 -17.99 15.02
C SER A 437 -10.85 -19.14 14.82
N PRO A 438 -9.63 -19.06 15.39
CA PRO A 438 -8.73 -20.21 15.52
C PRO A 438 -8.99 -21.03 16.80
N LEU A 439 -9.72 -20.49 17.80
CA LEU A 439 -9.89 -21.13 19.11
C LEU A 439 -10.51 -22.54 19.01
N GLY A 440 -9.91 -23.51 19.73
CA GLY A 440 -10.20 -24.94 19.67
C GLY A 440 -9.35 -25.75 18.68
N CYS A 441 -8.30 -25.15 18.10
CA CYS A 441 -7.30 -25.82 17.28
C CYS A 441 -6.12 -26.42 18.08
N GLY A 442 -6.05 -26.17 19.39
CA GLY A 442 -4.99 -26.68 20.26
C GLY A 442 -3.60 -26.15 19.86
N ALA A 443 -2.57 -26.95 20.08
CA ALA A 443 -1.21 -26.59 19.68
C ALA A 443 -0.96 -26.65 18.16
N LEU A 444 -1.67 -27.55 17.45
CA LEU A 444 -1.63 -27.76 15.99
C LEU A 444 -2.67 -28.78 15.49
N ALA A 445 -3.11 -29.72 16.33
CA ALA A 445 -3.84 -30.93 15.94
C ALA A 445 -5.36 -30.92 16.27
N GLY A 446 -5.90 -29.82 16.78
CA GLY A 446 -7.25 -29.74 17.35
C GLY A 446 -7.28 -29.95 18.86
N ASN A 447 -8.38 -29.53 19.50
CA ASN A 447 -8.67 -29.84 20.90
C ASN A 447 -9.17 -31.30 21.07
N PRO A 448 -8.64 -32.09 22.02
CA PRO A 448 -8.98 -33.51 22.17
C PRO A 448 -10.26 -33.77 22.99
N PHE A 449 -10.93 -32.74 23.48
CA PHE A 449 -12.06 -32.83 24.42
C PHE A 449 -13.43 -32.50 23.81
N ASN A 450 -13.54 -32.49 22.47
CA ASN A 450 -14.79 -32.29 21.73
C ASN A 450 -15.52 -30.96 22.10
N ILE A 451 -14.77 -29.88 22.30
CA ILE A 451 -15.36 -28.57 22.64
C ILE A 451 -16.10 -27.95 21.44
N ASP A 452 -17.21 -27.26 21.74
CA ASP A 452 -18.02 -26.56 20.74
C ASP A 452 -17.31 -25.28 20.28
N ARG A 453 -16.59 -25.37 19.16
CA ARG A 453 -15.87 -24.25 18.55
C ARG A 453 -16.80 -23.18 18.02
N ASP A 454 -17.96 -23.56 17.47
CA ASP A 454 -18.93 -22.61 16.90
C ASP A 454 -19.62 -21.79 18.00
N ALA A 455 -19.90 -22.40 19.17
CA ALA A 455 -20.37 -21.66 20.35
C ALA A 455 -19.33 -20.63 20.84
N MET A 456 -18.06 -21.02 20.98
CA MET A 456 -16.99 -20.08 21.37
C MET A 456 -16.80 -18.97 20.33
N ALA A 457 -16.83 -19.31 19.04
CA ALA A 457 -16.68 -18.33 17.96
C ALA A 457 -17.83 -17.31 17.97
N LYS A 458 -19.07 -17.79 18.11
CA LYS A 458 -20.27 -16.95 18.23
C LYS A 458 -20.24 -16.06 19.48
N GLU A 459 -19.79 -16.59 20.62
CA GLU A 459 -19.61 -15.82 21.85
C GLU A 459 -18.64 -14.66 21.67
N LEU A 460 -17.50 -14.91 21.02
CA LEU A 460 -16.44 -13.93 20.77
C LEU A 460 -16.71 -13.02 19.54
N GLY A 461 -17.90 -13.11 18.94
CA GLY A 461 -18.33 -12.27 17.81
C GLY A 461 -17.69 -12.61 16.46
N PHE A 462 -17.08 -13.79 16.33
CA PHE A 462 -16.53 -14.27 15.06
C PHE A 462 -17.63 -14.73 14.09
N GLU A 463 -17.42 -14.49 12.79
CA GLU A 463 -18.36 -14.88 11.72
C GLU A 463 -18.19 -16.35 11.26
N GLY A 464 -17.28 -17.10 11.89
CA GLY A 464 -17.02 -18.52 11.59
C GLY A 464 -15.63 -18.97 12.04
N LEU A 465 -15.30 -20.22 11.75
CA LEU A 465 -14.06 -20.88 12.16
C LEU A 465 -12.99 -20.84 11.07
N LEU A 466 -11.72 -20.90 11.48
CA LEU A 466 -10.66 -21.51 10.68
C LEU A 466 -10.79 -23.04 10.79
N THR A 467 -10.87 -23.71 9.65
CA THR A 467 -11.33 -25.12 9.55
C THR A 467 -10.23 -26.16 9.69
N ASN A 468 -8.97 -25.79 9.43
CA ASN A 468 -7.80 -26.66 9.55
C ASN A 468 -6.91 -26.16 10.70
N SER A 469 -6.61 -27.02 11.68
CA SER A 469 -5.87 -26.63 12.88
C SER A 469 -4.38 -26.34 12.65
N LEU A 470 -3.77 -26.91 11.62
CA LEU A 470 -2.38 -26.59 11.24
C LEU A 470 -2.31 -25.16 10.70
N ASN A 471 -3.22 -24.83 9.77
CA ASN A 471 -3.34 -23.47 9.24
C ASN A 471 -3.71 -22.49 10.37
N ALA A 472 -4.71 -22.78 11.19
CA ALA A 472 -5.22 -21.85 12.19
C ALA A 472 -4.20 -21.33 13.22
N VAL A 473 -3.13 -22.09 13.51
CA VAL A 473 -2.06 -21.67 14.44
C VAL A 473 -0.80 -21.14 13.75
N GLY A 474 -0.52 -21.58 12.51
CA GLY A 474 0.61 -21.10 11.70
C GLY A 474 0.30 -19.85 10.87
N ASP A 475 -0.98 -19.55 10.65
CA ASP A 475 -1.48 -18.44 9.83
C ASP A 475 -1.10 -17.06 10.38
N ARG A 476 -0.62 -16.19 9.49
CA ARG A 476 -0.47 -14.74 9.69
C ARG A 476 -0.90 -13.92 8.46
N ASP A 477 -1.64 -14.51 7.53
CA ASP A 477 -2.13 -13.82 6.32
C ASP A 477 -3.03 -12.63 6.70
N PHE A 478 -3.81 -12.77 7.78
CA PHE A 478 -4.63 -11.69 8.34
C PHE A 478 -3.82 -10.48 8.85
N VAL A 479 -2.57 -10.71 9.28
CA VAL A 479 -1.62 -9.65 9.64
C VAL A 479 -1.01 -9.06 8.37
N PHE A 480 -0.55 -9.92 7.46
CA PHE A 480 0.07 -9.47 6.21
C PHE A 480 -0.88 -8.62 5.34
N GLU A 481 -2.13 -9.05 5.15
CA GLU A 481 -3.17 -8.27 4.46
C GLU A 481 -3.40 -6.90 5.11
N THR A 482 -3.37 -6.83 6.44
CA THR A 482 -3.53 -5.58 7.19
C THR A 482 -2.37 -4.64 6.91
N LEU A 483 -1.13 -5.14 6.99
CA LEU A 483 0.07 -4.35 6.68
C LEU A 483 0.10 -3.93 5.20
N GLN A 484 -0.39 -4.77 4.29
CA GLN A 484 -0.50 -4.47 2.86
C GLN A 484 -1.54 -3.39 2.57
N TRP A 485 -2.73 -3.49 3.18
CA TRP A 485 -3.78 -2.46 3.09
C TRP A 485 -3.28 -1.12 3.61
N GLY A 486 -2.78 -1.07 4.86
CA GLY A 486 -2.33 0.18 5.46
C GLY A 486 -1.11 0.79 4.75
N SER A 487 -0.23 -0.03 4.16
CA SER A 487 0.82 0.45 3.24
C SER A 487 0.24 1.07 1.97
N SER A 488 -0.76 0.44 1.35
CA SER A 488 -1.40 0.96 0.13
C SER A 488 -2.19 2.25 0.41
N PHE A 489 -2.80 2.37 1.58
CA PHE A 489 -3.44 3.59 2.05
C PHE A 489 -2.41 4.70 2.35
N MET A 490 -1.35 4.40 3.10
CA MET A 490 -0.31 5.40 3.41
C MET A 490 0.45 5.89 2.18
N LEU A 491 0.56 5.10 1.11
CA LEU A 491 1.07 5.53 -0.20
C LEU A 491 0.17 6.57 -0.90
N LYS A 492 -1.14 6.57 -0.61
CA LYS A 492 -2.07 7.60 -1.09
C LYS A 492 -1.98 8.85 -0.21
N MET A 493 -1.88 8.64 1.10
CA MET A 493 -1.65 9.73 2.07
C MET A 493 -0.35 10.50 1.82
N SER A 494 0.74 9.84 1.41
CA SER A 494 1.98 10.53 1.08
C SER A 494 1.89 11.38 -0.19
N ARG A 495 1.12 10.95 -1.21
CA ARG A 495 0.81 11.79 -2.39
C ARG A 495 -0.05 13.00 -2.05
N TRP A 496 -1.10 12.80 -1.25
CA TRP A 496 -1.94 13.90 -0.74
C TRP A 496 -1.14 14.90 0.11
N ALA A 497 -0.20 14.40 0.91
CA ALA A 497 0.72 15.22 1.68
C ALA A 497 1.70 16.00 0.78
N GLU A 498 2.26 15.38 -0.26
CA GLU A 498 3.15 16.03 -1.24
C GLU A 498 2.50 17.26 -1.87
N ASP A 499 1.29 17.10 -2.41
CA ASP A 499 0.50 18.18 -3.02
C ASP A 499 0.32 19.35 -2.03
N LEU A 500 -0.14 19.05 -0.80
CA LEU A 500 -0.39 20.08 0.21
C LEU A 500 0.89 20.74 0.76
N ILE A 501 2.01 20.03 0.83
CA ILE A 501 3.32 20.61 1.19
C ILE A 501 3.70 21.64 0.12
N ILE A 502 3.66 21.27 -1.16
CA ILE A 502 3.95 22.16 -2.28
C ILE A 502 3.00 23.36 -2.29
N TYR A 503 1.69 23.13 -2.17
CA TYR A 503 0.67 24.18 -2.17
C TYR A 503 0.78 25.14 -0.96
N SER A 504 1.45 24.72 0.11
CA SER A 504 1.71 25.54 1.32
C SER A 504 3.00 26.39 1.25
N SER A 505 3.82 26.22 0.21
CA SER A 505 5.03 27.02 -0.01
C SER A 505 4.70 28.50 -0.27
N LEU A 506 5.70 29.39 -0.26
CA LEU A 506 5.45 30.82 -0.54
C LEU A 506 5.18 31.06 -2.04
N GLU A 507 5.83 30.27 -2.88
CA GLU A 507 5.83 30.29 -4.35
C GLU A 507 4.44 29.93 -4.89
N PHE A 508 3.81 28.91 -4.33
CA PHE A 508 2.40 28.57 -4.59
C PHE A 508 1.49 29.40 -3.67
N GLY A 509 1.50 29.08 -2.37
CA GLY A 509 0.69 29.72 -1.34
C GLY A 509 -0.82 29.56 -1.53
N PHE A 510 -1.24 28.48 -2.20
CA PHE A 510 -2.63 28.13 -2.44
C PHE A 510 -3.34 27.71 -1.14
N VAL A 511 -2.61 27.12 -0.20
CA VAL A 511 -3.14 26.71 1.11
C VAL A 511 -2.33 27.29 2.27
N ARG A 512 -2.98 27.44 3.43
CA ARG A 512 -2.33 27.78 4.70
C ARG A 512 -2.84 26.86 5.80
N LEU A 513 -1.94 26.06 6.36
CA LEU A 513 -2.22 25.16 7.48
C LEU A 513 -2.59 25.95 8.76
N ALA A 514 -3.48 25.39 9.56
CA ALA A 514 -3.81 25.91 10.90
C ALA A 514 -2.66 25.64 11.90
N ASP A 515 -2.50 26.50 12.90
CA ASP A 515 -1.39 26.43 13.88
C ASP A 515 -1.33 25.12 14.66
N ALA A 516 -2.48 24.45 14.85
CA ALA A 516 -2.56 23.13 15.48
C ALA A 516 -1.87 22.00 14.69
N TYR A 517 -1.56 22.21 13.40
CA TYR A 517 -0.98 21.21 12.50
C TYR A 517 0.26 21.72 11.73
N SER A 518 0.86 22.84 12.16
CA SER A 518 2.05 23.44 11.55
C SER A 518 2.99 23.99 12.63
N THR A 519 4.29 23.71 12.59
CA THR A 519 5.23 24.44 13.46
C THR A 519 5.64 25.78 12.82
N GLY A 520 6.20 26.68 13.61
CA GLY A 520 6.64 28.01 13.17
C GLY A 520 8.05 28.32 13.63
N SER A 521 8.68 29.31 13.00
CA SER A 521 9.99 29.82 13.44
C SER A 521 9.84 30.92 14.48
N SER A 522 10.59 30.83 15.58
CA SER A 522 10.69 31.88 16.60
C SER A 522 11.32 33.19 16.10
N LEU A 523 11.99 33.17 14.94
CA LEU A 523 12.61 34.33 14.29
C LEU A 523 11.84 34.84 13.06
N MET A 524 11.03 33.97 12.43
CA MET A 524 10.32 34.27 11.19
C MET A 524 8.83 33.96 11.34
N PRO A 525 8.01 34.90 11.86
CA PRO A 525 6.60 34.66 12.20
C PRO A 525 5.69 34.39 10.98
N GLN A 526 6.18 34.65 9.76
CA GLN A 526 5.53 34.28 8.51
C GLN A 526 5.77 32.82 8.10
N LYS A 527 6.86 32.20 8.59
CA LYS A 527 7.24 30.82 8.21
C LYS A 527 6.43 29.81 9.02
N LYS A 528 5.49 29.15 8.35
CA LYS A 528 4.88 27.89 8.79
C LYS A 528 5.55 26.71 8.09
N ASN A 529 5.78 25.65 8.85
CA ASN A 529 6.31 24.38 8.38
C ASN A 529 5.17 23.35 8.25
N ALA A 530 5.32 22.37 7.38
CA ALA A 530 4.28 21.39 7.06
C ALA A 530 4.43 20.06 7.82
N ASP A 531 4.94 20.09 9.05
CA ASP A 531 5.40 18.93 9.84
C ASP A 531 4.38 17.78 9.89
N SER A 532 3.09 18.10 10.02
CA SER A 532 2.01 17.10 10.02
C SER A 532 1.96 16.27 8.73
N LEU A 533 2.13 16.94 7.58
CA LEU A 533 2.16 16.34 6.25
C LEU A 533 3.51 15.66 5.98
N GLU A 534 4.62 16.27 6.40
CA GLU A 534 5.95 15.68 6.28
C GLU A 534 6.07 14.38 7.08
N LEU A 535 5.49 14.33 8.29
CA LEU A 535 5.41 13.12 9.11
C LEU A 535 4.49 12.07 8.51
N ILE A 536 3.36 12.45 7.89
CA ILE A 536 2.50 11.50 7.14
C ILE A 536 3.28 10.89 5.97
N ARG A 537 4.00 11.72 5.20
CA ARG A 537 4.85 11.30 4.08
C ARG A 537 6.00 10.38 4.54
N GLY A 538 6.68 10.71 5.63
CA GLY A 538 7.71 9.85 6.21
C GLY A 538 7.16 8.52 6.76
N LYS A 539 5.97 8.55 7.37
CA LYS A 539 5.30 7.37 7.93
C LYS A 539 4.85 6.35 6.88
N SER A 540 4.68 6.72 5.60
CA SER A 540 4.40 5.72 4.56
C SER A 540 5.58 4.76 4.33
N GLY A 541 6.82 5.24 4.50
CA GLY A 541 8.01 4.39 4.45
C GLY A 541 8.06 3.37 5.60
N ARG A 542 7.71 3.81 6.83
CA ARG A 542 7.58 2.93 8.01
C ARG A 542 6.49 1.87 7.81
N ALA A 543 5.30 2.29 7.36
CA ALA A 543 4.18 1.37 7.09
C ALA A 543 4.56 0.25 6.11
N PHE A 544 5.20 0.61 4.99
CA PHE A 544 5.71 -0.34 3.99
C PHE A 544 6.85 -1.23 4.53
N GLY A 545 7.78 -0.67 5.31
CA GLY A 545 8.87 -1.43 5.93
C GLY A 545 8.38 -2.55 6.84
N HIS A 546 7.29 -2.32 7.58
CA HIS A 546 6.68 -3.34 8.45
C HIS A 546 6.09 -4.50 7.63
N MET A 547 5.40 -4.19 6.52
CA MET A 547 4.87 -5.18 5.58
C MET A 547 6.01 -6.01 4.94
N ALA A 548 7.06 -5.35 4.48
CA ALA A 548 8.20 -6.00 3.84
C ALA A 548 8.99 -6.89 4.81
N GLY A 549 9.20 -6.44 6.05
CA GLY A 549 9.86 -7.21 7.10
C GLY A 549 9.12 -8.51 7.40
N LEU A 550 7.82 -8.43 7.74
CA LEU A 550 7.02 -9.62 8.09
C LEU A 550 6.94 -10.62 6.93
N TYR A 551 6.86 -10.15 5.68
CA TYR A 551 6.88 -11.02 4.51
C TYR A 551 8.19 -11.84 4.41
N VAL A 552 9.34 -11.24 4.73
CA VAL A 552 10.63 -11.93 4.76
C VAL A 552 10.72 -12.90 5.95
N THR A 553 10.18 -12.54 7.13
CA THR A 553 10.11 -13.45 8.29
C THR A 553 9.30 -14.70 8.02
N ILE A 554 8.14 -14.58 7.35
CA ILE A 554 7.27 -15.73 7.03
C ILE A 554 7.85 -16.59 5.88
N LYS A 555 8.67 -16.00 4.99
CA LYS A 555 9.13 -16.62 3.74
C LYS A 555 9.99 -17.88 3.95
N GLY A 556 9.31 -19.03 3.87
CA GLY A 556 9.92 -20.35 3.91
C GLY A 556 9.93 -21.00 5.29
N LEU A 557 9.16 -20.49 6.26
CA LEU A 557 8.93 -21.19 7.53
C LEU A 557 8.30 -22.57 7.28
N PRO A 558 8.75 -23.64 7.97
CA PRO A 558 8.10 -24.94 7.90
C PRO A 558 6.77 -24.92 8.66
N THR A 559 5.77 -25.67 8.19
CA THR A 559 4.53 -25.92 8.96
C THR A 559 4.92 -26.60 10.29
N THR A 560 4.47 -26.13 11.47
CA THR A 560 3.21 -25.42 11.73
C THR A 560 3.41 -24.03 12.37
N TYR A 561 3.43 -23.95 13.70
CA TYR A 561 3.79 -22.74 14.45
C TYR A 561 5.29 -22.77 14.73
N ASN A 562 5.96 -21.63 14.54
CA ASN A 562 7.36 -21.42 14.91
C ASN A 562 7.44 -20.10 15.71
N LYS A 563 8.45 -19.95 16.57
CA LYS A 563 8.60 -18.77 17.44
C LYS A 563 8.80 -17.47 16.64
N ASP A 564 9.30 -17.59 15.41
CA ASP A 564 9.37 -16.54 14.37
C ASP A 564 8.03 -15.81 14.16
N LEU A 565 6.90 -16.46 14.43
CA LEU A 565 5.56 -15.86 14.34
C LEU A 565 5.27 -14.83 15.47
N GLN A 566 6.14 -14.69 16.46
CA GLN A 566 6.09 -13.62 17.47
C GLN A 566 6.39 -12.25 16.84
N GLU A 567 7.28 -12.20 15.85
CA GLU A 567 7.62 -11.00 15.05
C GLU A 567 6.44 -10.44 14.23
N SER A 568 5.27 -11.09 14.25
CA SER A 568 4.03 -10.55 13.68
C SER A 568 3.31 -9.54 14.59
N VAL A 569 3.71 -9.44 15.87
CA VAL A 569 3.00 -8.67 16.90
C VAL A 569 3.42 -7.19 16.91
N GLU A 570 4.70 -6.89 17.13
CA GLU A 570 5.18 -5.50 17.20
C GLU A 570 4.96 -4.71 15.90
N PRO A 571 5.26 -5.26 14.70
CA PRO A 571 5.01 -4.54 13.45
C PRO A 571 3.53 -4.24 13.22
N LEU A 572 2.62 -5.11 13.67
CA LEU A 572 1.18 -4.92 13.59
C LEU A 572 0.69 -3.80 14.51
N ILE A 573 1.11 -3.83 15.79
CA ILE A 573 0.72 -2.83 16.80
C ILE A 573 1.10 -1.43 16.33
N ASP A 574 2.36 -1.24 15.93
CA ASP A 574 2.84 0.07 15.49
C ASP A 574 2.25 0.50 14.13
N HIS A 575 2.03 -0.44 13.20
CA HIS A 575 1.41 -0.11 11.91
C HIS A 575 -0.03 0.37 12.09
N ILE A 576 -0.84 -0.33 12.91
CA ILE A 576 -2.19 0.09 13.28
C ILE A 576 -2.17 1.48 13.93
N LYS A 577 -1.26 1.72 14.89
CA LYS A 577 -1.10 3.05 15.49
C LYS A 577 -0.71 4.11 14.47
N THR A 578 0.28 3.83 13.62
CA THR A 578 0.80 4.75 12.62
C THR A 578 -0.25 5.14 11.58
N VAL A 579 -1.06 4.21 11.10
CA VAL A 579 -2.19 4.50 10.19
C VAL A 579 -3.29 5.29 10.94
N SER A 580 -3.64 4.88 12.16
CA SER A 580 -4.67 5.53 12.99
C SER A 580 -4.35 6.99 13.31
N ASP A 581 -3.12 7.27 13.76
CA ASP A 581 -2.62 8.64 13.98
C ASP A 581 -2.70 9.45 12.68
N SER A 582 -2.27 8.87 11.55
CA SER A 582 -2.16 9.56 10.26
C SER A 582 -3.51 9.96 9.67
N ILE A 583 -4.54 9.12 9.79
CA ILE A 583 -5.91 9.46 9.34
C ILE A 583 -6.48 10.62 10.17
N GLN A 584 -6.29 10.59 11.49
CA GLN A 584 -6.80 11.62 12.38
C GLN A 584 -6.10 12.98 12.15
N ILE A 585 -4.77 12.98 12.00
CA ILE A 585 -4.01 14.20 11.67
C ILE A 585 -4.40 14.72 10.28
N ALA A 586 -4.56 13.86 9.27
CA ALA A 586 -5.01 14.29 7.95
C ALA A 586 -6.42 14.89 7.96
N THR A 587 -7.34 14.32 8.74
CA THR A 587 -8.69 14.85 8.94
C THR A 587 -8.65 16.23 9.60
N GLY A 588 -7.79 16.40 10.61
CA GLY A 588 -7.56 17.68 11.28
C GLY A 588 -6.97 18.75 10.34
N VAL A 589 -5.95 18.38 9.56
CA VAL A 589 -5.36 19.25 8.53
C VAL A 589 -6.41 19.66 7.50
N LEU A 590 -7.14 18.70 6.92
CA LEU A 590 -8.11 18.99 5.86
C LEU A 590 -9.30 19.82 6.36
N SER A 591 -9.77 19.60 7.58
CA SER A 591 -10.88 20.37 8.17
C SER A 591 -10.49 21.79 8.61
N THR A 592 -9.19 22.11 8.71
CA THR A 592 -8.72 23.41 9.26
C THR A 592 -7.77 24.21 8.36
N LEU A 593 -7.18 23.62 7.31
CA LEU A 593 -6.39 24.38 6.34
C LEU A 593 -7.28 25.36 5.58
N ASN A 594 -6.81 26.60 5.45
CA ASN A 594 -7.47 27.66 4.70
C ASN A 594 -6.95 27.66 3.26
N ILE A 595 -7.81 27.93 2.29
CA ILE A 595 -7.42 28.14 0.88
C ILE A 595 -7.28 29.62 0.56
N ASN A 596 -6.47 29.93 -0.44
CA ASN A 596 -6.33 31.27 -1.01
C ASN A 596 -6.81 31.22 -2.47
N ALA A 597 -8.12 31.38 -2.67
CA ALA A 597 -8.76 31.32 -3.98
C ALA A 597 -8.19 32.39 -4.93
N ASP A 598 -7.88 33.60 -4.43
CA ASP A 598 -7.27 34.66 -5.23
C ASP A 598 -5.90 34.24 -5.80
N LYS A 599 -5.06 33.57 -4.99
CA LYS A 599 -3.77 33.00 -5.45
C LYS A 599 -3.95 31.81 -6.39
N MET A 600 -4.92 30.93 -6.13
CA MET A 600 -5.21 29.80 -7.02
C MET A 600 -5.65 30.30 -8.40
N HIS A 601 -6.54 31.29 -8.46
CA HIS A 601 -7.00 31.91 -9.70
C HIS A 601 -5.90 32.75 -10.37
N ALA A 602 -5.12 33.54 -9.61
CA ALA A 602 -3.99 34.31 -10.15
C ALA A 602 -2.82 33.43 -10.65
N ALA A 603 -2.80 32.14 -10.29
CA ALA A 603 -1.86 31.16 -10.82
C ALA A 603 -2.35 30.47 -12.11
N LEU A 604 -3.59 30.72 -12.56
CA LEU A 604 -4.01 30.39 -13.91
C LEU A 604 -3.24 31.26 -14.92
N ALA A 605 -2.87 30.68 -16.06
CA ALA A 605 -2.13 31.35 -17.12
C ALA A 605 -2.89 31.18 -18.45
N PRO A 606 -3.02 32.23 -19.30
CA PRO A 606 -3.80 32.16 -20.53
C PRO A 606 -3.40 31.00 -21.46
N GLU A 607 -2.12 30.65 -21.45
CA GLU A 607 -1.51 29.61 -22.29
C GLU A 607 -2.08 28.21 -21.97
N MET A 608 -2.62 28.01 -20.75
CA MET A 608 -3.36 26.80 -20.34
C MET A 608 -4.66 26.60 -21.14
N LEU A 609 -5.14 27.65 -21.82
CA LEU A 609 -6.36 27.63 -22.64
C LEU A 609 -6.07 27.36 -24.13
N ALA A 610 -4.81 27.14 -24.53
CA ALA A 610 -4.46 26.78 -25.91
C ALA A 610 -5.24 25.53 -26.39
N THR A 611 -5.44 24.54 -25.52
CA THR A 611 -6.25 23.35 -25.80
C THR A 611 -7.70 23.71 -26.16
N GLU A 612 -8.27 24.77 -25.60
CA GLU A 612 -9.64 25.20 -25.89
C GLU A 612 -9.78 25.80 -27.31
N PHE A 613 -8.71 26.36 -27.88
CA PHE A 613 -8.67 26.80 -29.28
C PHE A 613 -8.64 25.61 -30.25
N ALA A 614 -7.87 24.56 -29.93
CA ALA A 614 -7.86 23.33 -30.71
C ALA A 614 -9.24 22.63 -30.66
N ASP A 615 -9.81 22.50 -29.47
CA ASP A 615 -11.14 21.94 -29.25
C ASP A 615 -12.26 22.75 -29.93
N TYR A 616 -12.18 24.08 -29.92
CA TYR A 616 -13.09 24.98 -30.64
C TYR A 616 -13.06 24.73 -32.15
N LEU A 617 -11.87 24.57 -32.73
CA LEU A 617 -11.71 24.24 -34.15
C LEU A 617 -12.26 22.83 -34.45
N VAL A 618 -12.06 21.85 -33.56
CA VAL A 618 -12.67 20.51 -33.67
C VAL A 618 -14.20 20.57 -33.63
N ARG A 619 -14.79 21.39 -32.76
CA ARG A 619 -16.25 21.64 -32.73
C ARG A 619 -16.77 22.30 -34.01
N LYS A 620 -15.90 22.97 -34.79
CA LYS A 620 -16.18 23.50 -36.13
C LYS A 620 -15.78 22.55 -37.28
N GLY A 621 -15.45 21.30 -36.96
CA GLY A 621 -15.17 20.23 -37.94
C GLY A 621 -13.72 20.14 -38.43
N VAL A 622 -12.78 20.89 -37.84
CA VAL A 622 -11.36 20.82 -38.18
C VAL A 622 -10.74 19.56 -37.54
N PRO A 623 -9.93 18.76 -38.26
CA PRO A 623 -9.21 17.64 -37.67
C PRO A 623 -8.32 18.06 -36.49
N PHE A 624 -8.33 17.31 -35.38
CA PHE A 624 -7.62 17.70 -34.14
C PHE A 624 -6.15 18.07 -34.34
N ARG A 625 -5.40 17.34 -35.19
CA ARG A 625 -3.99 17.68 -35.48
C ARG A 625 -3.85 19.07 -36.12
N GLU A 626 -4.73 19.41 -37.06
CA GLU A 626 -4.75 20.71 -37.71
C GLU A 626 -5.18 21.80 -36.71
N GLY A 627 -6.21 21.56 -35.91
CA GLY A 627 -6.63 22.45 -34.82
C GLY A 627 -5.53 22.71 -33.78
N HIS A 628 -4.76 21.68 -33.43
CA HIS A 628 -3.59 21.76 -32.56
C HIS A 628 -2.45 22.57 -33.20
N HIS A 629 -2.14 22.37 -34.48
CA HIS A 629 -1.15 23.21 -35.19
C HIS A 629 -1.60 24.68 -35.30
N ILE A 630 -2.89 24.94 -35.49
CA ILE A 630 -3.44 26.32 -35.48
C ILE A 630 -3.30 26.93 -34.08
N SER A 631 -3.66 26.19 -33.02
CA SER A 631 -3.47 26.63 -31.63
C SER A 631 -2.00 26.89 -31.27
N GLY A 632 -1.07 26.03 -31.73
CA GLY A 632 0.36 26.25 -31.58
C GLY A 632 0.84 27.56 -32.22
N ARG A 633 0.24 27.98 -33.36
CA ARG A 633 0.49 29.30 -33.96
C ARG A 633 -0.12 30.46 -33.16
N VAL A 634 -1.18 30.23 -32.38
CA VAL A 634 -1.73 31.24 -31.44
C VAL A 634 -0.76 31.47 -30.28
N VAL A 635 -0.26 30.40 -29.66
CA VAL A 635 0.76 30.50 -28.59
C VAL A 635 2.03 31.16 -29.12
N ALA A 636 2.56 30.69 -30.26
CA ALA A 636 3.76 31.27 -30.86
C ALA A 636 3.57 32.75 -31.25
N LEU A 637 2.37 33.21 -31.63
CA LEU A 637 2.13 34.64 -31.87
C LEU A 637 2.16 35.45 -30.56
N ALA A 638 1.57 34.94 -29.49
CA ALA A 638 1.62 35.57 -28.16
C ALA A 638 3.07 35.72 -27.67
N GLU A 639 3.89 34.67 -27.82
CA GLU A 639 5.32 34.68 -27.49
C GLU A 639 6.11 35.69 -28.33
N ASN A 640 5.92 35.72 -29.66
CA ASN A 640 6.63 36.63 -30.56
C ASN A 640 6.26 38.10 -30.36
N GLU A 641 4.99 38.40 -30.05
CA GLU A 641 4.52 39.75 -29.68
C GLU A 641 4.88 40.11 -28.21
N ASN A 642 5.39 39.15 -27.44
CA ASN A 642 5.69 39.26 -26.00
C ASN A 642 4.49 39.77 -25.18
N VAL A 643 3.31 39.20 -25.44
CA VAL A 643 2.06 39.46 -24.70
C VAL A 643 1.41 38.14 -24.24
N PRO A 644 0.68 38.11 -23.11
CA PRO A 644 -0.10 36.92 -22.73
C PRO A 644 -1.13 36.56 -23.80
N MET A 645 -1.47 35.27 -23.92
CA MET A 645 -2.34 34.78 -25.01
C MET A 645 -3.73 35.44 -25.03
N ASP A 646 -4.25 35.89 -23.87
CA ASP A 646 -5.52 36.61 -23.73
C ASP A 646 -5.43 38.13 -24.05
N LYS A 647 -4.33 38.58 -24.64
CA LYS A 647 -4.13 39.96 -25.16
C LYS A 647 -4.03 40.03 -26.68
N LEU A 648 -4.01 38.89 -27.38
CA LEU A 648 -4.09 38.87 -28.84
C LEU A 648 -5.46 39.39 -29.31
N SER A 649 -5.44 40.31 -30.27
CA SER A 649 -6.67 40.86 -30.85
C SER A 649 -7.38 39.84 -31.75
N LEU A 650 -8.69 39.98 -31.89
CA LEU A 650 -9.50 39.12 -32.77
C LEU A 650 -9.00 39.12 -34.22
N GLU A 651 -8.46 40.24 -34.70
CA GLU A 651 -7.90 40.33 -36.06
C GLU A 651 -6.53 39.64 -36.18
N GLN A 652 -5.71 39.62 -35.13
CA GLN A 652 -4.51 38.76 -35.06
C GLN A 652 -4.89 37.27 -35.07
N LEU A 653 -5.92 36.87 -34.33
CA LEU A 653 -6.41 35.49 -34.30
C LEU A 653 -6.96 35.06 -35.68
N LYS A 654 -7.81 35.87 -36.31
CA LYS A 654 -8.28 35.65 -37.69
C LYS A 654 -7.14 35.62 -38.71
N GLY A 655 -6.07 36.38 -38.48
CA GLY A 655 -4.85 36.37 -39.30
C GLY A 655 -4.08 35.05 -39.24
N ILE A 656 -4.20 34.29 -38.16
CA ILE A 656 -3.65 32.93 -38.05
C ILE A 656 -4.52 31.95 -38.85
N ASP A 657 -5.85 31.98 -38.65
CA ASP A 657 -6.80 31.16 -39.38
C ASP A 657 -8.21 31.77 -39.39
N SER A 658 -8.84 31.86 -40.56
CA SER A 658 -10.16 32.48 -40.72
C SER A 658 -11.32 31.72 -40.05
N ARG A 659 -11.09 30.50 -39.56
CA ARG A 659 -12.05 29.72 -38.76
C ARG A 659 -12.10 30.16 -37.29
N LEU A 660 -11.13 30.96 -36.83
CA LEU A 660 -11.14 31.65 -35.53
C LEU A 660 -12.06 32.89 -35.61
N GLY A 661 -13.37 32.63 -35.60
CA GLY A 661 -14.43 33.64 -35.67
C GLY A 661 -14.62 34.43 -34.38
N ASP A 662 -15.60 35.35 -34.37
CA ASP A 662 -15.83 36.29 -33.27
C ASP A 662 -16.10 35.61 -31.90
N ASP A 663 -16.61 34.38 -31.93
CA ASP A 663 -16.86 33.50 -30.77
C ASP A 663 -15.59 32.82 -30.20
N VAL A 664 -14.41 33.01 -30.82
CA VAL A 664 -13.14 32.45 -30.33
C VAL A 664 -12.72 33.05 -28.98
N VAL A 665 -13.09 34.30 -28.69
CA VAL A 665 -12.70 34.99 -27.45
C VAL A 665 -13.30 34.34 -26.20
N GLU A 666 -14.40 33.60 -26.35
CA GLU A 666 -14.96 32.79 -25.26
C GLU A 666 -14.03 31.64 -24.84
N CYS A 667 -13.05 31.24 -25.67
CA CYS A 667 -12.04 30.24 -25.28
C CYS A 667 -11.00 30.77 -24.28
N LEU A 668 -11.02 32.07 -23.96
CA LEU A 668 -10.15 32.71 -22.97
C LEU A 668 -10.78 32.75 -21.56
N ASP A 669 -11.97 32.17 -21.37
CA ASP A 669 -12.63 32.06 -20.07
C ASP A 669 -12.31 30.72 -19.38
N TYR A 670 -11.66 30.79 -18.21
CA TYR A 670 -11.30 29.63 -17.38
C TYR A 670 -12.52 28.87 -16.84
N GLU A 671 -13.64 29.54 -16.54
CA GLU A 671 -14.85 28.90 -16.00
C GLU A 671 -15.57 28.13 -17.11
N ARG A 672 -15.74 28.73 -18.30
CA ARG A 672 -16.21 28.02 -19.50
C ARG A 672 -15.30 26.84 -19.85
N ALA A 673 -13.98 27.02 -19.78
CA ALA A 673 -13.02 25.95 -20.03
C ALA A 673 -13.21 24.78 -19.05
N VAL A 674 -13.53 25.03 -17.78
CA VAL A 674 -13.84 24.00 -16.78
C VAL A 674 -15.21 23.35 -17.03
N GLU A 675 -16.25 24.14 -17.29
CA GLU A 675 -17.62 23.62 -17.50
C GLU A 675 -17.76 22.77 -18.78
N LEU A 676 -16.90 22.95 -19.77
CA LEU A 676 -16.84 22.08 -20.95
C LEU A 676 -16.37 20.64 -20.64
N LYS A 677 -15.75 20.38 -19.47
CA LYS A 677 -15.33 19.03 -19.04
C LYS A 677 -16.43 18.37 -18.20
N ASN A 678 -17.57 18.14 -18.85
CA ASN A 678 -18.83 17.70 -18.22
C ASN A 678 -19.21 16.23 -18.44
N ALA A 679 -18.32 15.43 -19.04
CA ALA A 679 -18.42 13.97 -18.96
C ALA A 679 -18.19 13.50 -17.50
N THR A 680 -18.79 12.37 -17.12
CA THR A 680 -18.61 11.74 -15.80
C THR A 680 -17.13 11.60 -15.43
N GLY A 681 -16.78 12.04 -14.23
CA GLY A 681 -15.38 12.11 -13.75
C GLY A 681 -14.60 13.34 -14.22
N GLY A 682 -15.20 14.25 -14.98
CA GLY A 682 -14.62 15.54 -15.35
C GLY A 682 -14.63 16.58 -14.23
N THR A 683 -14.15 17.79 -14.55
CA THR A 683 -13.99 18.90 -13.60
C THR A 683 -15.13 19.93 -13.61
N SER A 684 -16.14 19.80 -14.48
CA SER A 684 -17.31 20.71 -14.45
C SER A 684 -18.05 20.63 -13.11
N LYS A 685 -18.82 21.67 -12.78
CA LYS A 685 -19.63 21.73 -11.56
C LYS A 685 -20.63 20.57 -11.48
N SER A 686 -21.22 20.19 -12.62
CA SER A 686 -22.10 19.01 -12.71
C SER A 686 -21.38 17.68 -12.46
N ALA A 687 -20.22 17.46 -13.08
CA ALA A 687 -19.45 16.22 -12.91
C ALA A 687 -18.83 16.12 -11.50
N VAL A 688 -18.47 17.24 -10.88
CA VAL A 688 -17.98 17.31 -9.50
C VAL A 688 -19.11 17.02 -8.49
N MET A 689 -20.34 17.49 -8.74
CA MET A 689 -21.50 17.10 -7.92
C MET A 689 -21.85 15.62 -8.05
N GLU A 690 -21.72 15.02 -9.24
CA GLU A 690 -21.87 13.57 -9.44
C GLU A 690 -20.87 12.77 -8.59
N GLN A 691 -19.59 13.17 -8.57
CA GLN A 691 -18.54 12.59 -7.72
C GLN A 691 -18.86 12.72 -6.22
N ILE A 692 -19.37 13.88 -5.80
CA ILE A 692 -19.82 14.15 -4.42
C ILE A 692 -20.94 13.18 -4.01
N ASP A 693 -21.97 13.01 -4.86
CA ASP A 693 -23.12 12.18 -4.52
C ASP A 693 -22.82 10.67 -4.56
N ILE A 694 -21.87 10.22 -5.39
CA ILE A 694 -21.32 8.85 -5.35
C ILE A 694 -20.62 8.60 -4.00
N LEU A 695 -19.77 9.51 -3.55
CA LEU A 695 -19.05 9.36 -2.28
C LEU A 695 -19.98 9.48 -1.06
N LYS A 696 -21.06 10.28 -1.14
CA LYS A 696 -22.12 10.31 -0.11
C LYS A 696 -22.87 8.97 0.02
N GLN A 697 -23.01 8.20 -1.07
CA GLN A 697 -23.71 6.91 -1.07
C GLN A 697 -22.87 5.74 -0.50
N LEU A 698 -21.54 5.86 -0.45
CA LEU A 698 -20.62 4.83 0.04
C LEU A 698 -20.46 4.79 1.58
N LEU A 699 -20.80 5.90 2.25
CA LEU A 699 -20.49 6.18 3.65
C LEU A 699 -21.54 5.64 4.63
#